data_AF-A0A9P9GG94-F1
#
_entry.id   AF-A0A9P9GG94-F1
#
_cell.length_a   1.000
_cell.length_b   1.000
_cell.length_c   1.000
_cell.angle_alpha   90.00
_cell.angle_beta   90.00
_cell.angle_gamma   90.00
#
_symmetry.space_group_name_H-M   'P 1'
#
loop_
_entity.id
_entity.type
_entity.pdbx_description
1 polymer ?
#
loop_
_entity_poly.entity_id
_entity_poly.type
_entity_poly.pdbx_seq_one_letter_code
_entity_poly.pdbx_strand_id
1 'polypeptide(L)'
;MFQRFKSAIDRTIAEEQARQQSAAQSRTPSRTASTSSRKANASPTKRDRAKKAAADAGDAANPDPAVFEAAFVIDDSDEPSRAGTPKPPGTADEATAEKSTEQTSNPDDKSSETKDESATDKTSEGVADAPAAKPEPPAKPQELTPEIRQKLRKLEKLEATYPELLRSYRVAHRRATAIEPFEKALRENTPLTSIGDPEALVEYLNQLNLRSDMVMEELKKVSADKDELQKKHNEAEEKAKKLEEELETLKAGNADQPKAEGADKPEDAQEEQEEEAAPEKAKSPVASVIGMFSPKHRPQKSVSEVTESKESSEEFFSYDDEFPQLQAEVASKSEEIEDLKAKVESLQQELATVKENSDGLVESLENATRELSESRDAVSTQQSLQTQLEARNKEIESLNQRLQDARAQLKKLEEEKTTQTTKAEEMEASLASSDKRAKELDAELTKASNAKNISKKLIDDLNTQINALKKEKSESQTKIDELTKKLESQPAPPTPTPTATPTPAPSQPAATPAATGGGKKKNKKKKGKGGAGGASAPAPAAEAAPATPEPAPATPVETPGNAALEAEIAQLKEEVAEKDSQIERLSKKRKTEEDLREEIESLEENLLTIGQDHVEAKEKIKSLEAEKVELKAQIVDLEKKVSSSASDAQASSKLQGEIDTLKTEYDDLKEKTATLQADLGAAQQLAQNRFKDLTDLREVLQKAQPELKSLRQESATLKTTKEELATKVKELKDMEKREKDLKRDVERAQKISSDRETEIKGLQEKLTAETNAKLQLENAQRVSGRDLRRSEAEKVELSAKAEKAERELQTVQEELGKLRPRVKELEEQMHKLKREKTAAQEEVDFKAQQYANAQGLLSSMRDQTAEMSVQLKESKSQAESLEEELAEVQRLLQERTREGETMRRLLADVDERADNKVREMRARMEAAVEERDRIEDESSTLARRKTRETEDLKQKLRDLEREVKTLTNERDELEHREKEWRRRREELESVEEKAEAEASELRTTSSQLRTALDASENQVREVEKQRAELRRMLEESRQRYEKLSKDLKAAQTKLVASSSRSSFDSVRSGSNGSPAAAGGAADTVYLKTILLQFLEQKDTKLRAQLVPVLGKLLRFDKSDEQKWTKAVQHIEVR
;
A
#
# COMPACT_ATOMS: atom_id res chain seq x y z
N MET A 1 -16.19 -23.16 53.51
CA MET A 1 -15.65 -21.88 54.03
C MET A 1 -14.21 -21.99 54.52
N PHE A 2 -13.83 -22.98 55.34
CA PHE A 2 -12.53 -23.07 56.03
C PHE A 2 -11.27 -22.72 55.20
N GLN A 3 -11.16 -23.10 53.93
CA GLN A 3 -10.01 -22.71 53.09
C GLN A 3 -9.85 -21.18 52.90
N ARG A 4 -10.96 -20.41 52.91
CA ARG A 4 -10.89 -18.94 52.84
C ARG A 4 -10.44 -18.33 54.16
N PHE A 5 -10.89 -18.86 55.29
CA PHE A 5 -10.38 -18.46 56.61
C PHE A 5 -8.91 -18.83 56.77
N LYS A 6 -8.50 -20.03 56.35
CA LYS A 6 -7.09 -20.43 56.36
C LYS A 6 -6.25 -19.52 55.45
N SER A 7 -6.66 -19.26 54.21
CA SER A 7 -6.00 -18.29 53.33
C SER A 7 -5.94 -16.87 53.89
N ALA A 8 -6.93 -16.43 54.67
CA ALA A 8 -6.89 -15.12 55.34
C ALA A 8 -5.91 -15.11 56.52
N ILE A 9 -5.88 -16.17 57.33
CA ILE A 9 -4.97 -16.35 58.46
C ILE A 9 -3.52 -16.52 57.97
N ASP A 10 -3.28 -17.34 56.95
CA ASP A 10 -1.96 -17.53 56.35
C ASP A 10 -1.45 -16.20 55.74
N ARG A 11 -2.35 -15.35 55.22
CA ARG A 11 -2.02 -14.01 54.70
C ARG A 11 -1.71 -12.99 55.80
N THR A 12 -2.48 -12.95 56.90
CA THR A 12 -2.13 -12.07 58.03
C THR A 12 -0.87 -12.55 58.74
N ILE A 13 -0.63 -13.85 58.86
CA ILE A 13 0.63 -14.40 59.38
C ILE A 13 1.82 -13.97 58.49
N ALA A 14 1.69 -13.99 57.17
CA ALA A 14 2.72 -13.50 56.27
C ALA A 14 2.98 -11.98 56.42
N GLU A 15 1.93 -11.18 56.62
CA GLU A 15 2.01 -9.73 56.83
C GLU A 15 2.65 -9.39 58.21
N GLU A 16 2.31 -10.14 59.25
CA GLU A 16 2.90 -10.06 60.59
C GLU A 16 4.40 -10.45 60.57
N GLN A 17 4.76 -11.51 59.85
CA GLN A 17 6.15 -11.95 59.68
C GLN A 17 6.98 -10.94 58.88
N ALA A 18 6.42 -10.32 57.84
CA ALA A 18 7.08 -9.24 57.11
C ALA A 18 7.36 -8.02 58.01
N ARG A 19 6.41 -7.65 58.88
CA ARG A 19 6.61 -6.61 59.90
C ARG A 19 7.72 -6.97 60.90
N GLN A 20 7.75 -8.21 61.39
CA GLN A 20 8.78 -8.64 62.35
C GLN A 20 10.19 -8.74 61.74
N GLN A 21 10.33 -9.15 60.47
CA GLN A 21 11.64 -9.21 59.80
C GLN A 21 12.25 -7.82 59.58
N SER A 22 11.43 -6.81 59.26
CA SER A 22 11.90 -5.42 59.12
C SER A 22 12.41 -4.80 60.43
N ALA A 23 11.94 -5.28 61.58
CA ALA A 23 12.40 -4.83 62.91
C ALA A 23 13.68 -5.54 63.40
N ALA A 24 14.13 -6.61 62.73
CA ALA A 24 15.17 -7.50 63.24
C ALA A 24 16.60 -7.19 62.76
N GLN A 25 16.79 -6.31 61.78
CA GLN A 25 18.11 -6.07 61.16
C GLN A 25 18.95 -4.95 61.81
N SER A 26 18.46 -4.27 62.85
CA SER A 26 19.04 -3.03 63.39
C SER A 26 19.72 -3.16 64.77
N ARG A 27 20.59 -4.17 65.00
CA ARG A 27 21.52 -4.17 66.16
C ARG A 27 22.65 -5.23 66.12
N THR A 28 23.57 -5.10 67.09
CA THR A 28 24.73 -5.96 67.47
C THR A 28 26.10 -5.53 66.86
N PRO A 29 27.27 -5.89 67.45
CA PRO A 29 27.81 -5.09 68.57
C PRO A 29 29.34 -4.79 68.50
N SER A 30 29.79 -3.83 69.31
CA SER A 30 31.22 -3.47 69.47
C SER A 30 31.97 -4.40 70.44
N ARG A 31 33.27 -4.66 70.17
CA ARG A 31 34.21 -5.18 71.18
C ARG A 31 35.69 -4.90 70.89
N THR A 32 36.16 -3.77 71.43
CA THR A 32 37.47 -3.51 72.07
C THR A 32 38.69 -4.43 71.79
N ALA A 33 39.82 -3.80 71.41
CA ALA A 33 41.18 -4.18 71.84
C ALA A 33 42.09 -2.93 71.86
N SER A 34 43.16 -2.89 72.68
CA SER A 34 43.93 -1.64 72.92
C SER A 34 45.45 -1.87 73.04
N THR A 35 46.25 -1.14 72.25
CA THR A 35 47.69 -0.86 72.45
C THR A 35 48.15 0.26 71.50
N SER A 36 49.25 1.02 71.70
CA SER A 36 49.94 1.48 72.92
C SER A 36 51.12 2.41 72.56
N SER A 37 51.04 3.68 72.99
CA SER A 37 52.18 4.54 73.39
C SER A 37 53.12 5.23 72.36
N ARG A 38 53.61 6.42 72.79
CA ARG A 38 54.92 7.07 72.50
C ARG A 38 55.08 7.77 71.12
N LYS A 39 55.70 8.96 71.01
CA LYS A 39 56.29 9.88 72.03
C LYS A 39 56.60 11.29 71.44
N ALA A 40 56.64 12.31 72.31
CA ALA A 40 57.54 13.49 72.26
C ALA A 40 57.40 14.52 71.10
N ASN A 41 57.79 15.81 71.23
CA ASN A 41 58.00 16.71 72.39
C ASN A 41 58.22 18.18 71.87
N ALA A 42 58.31 19.14 72.79
CA ALA A 42 59.03 20.44 72.65
C ALA A 42 58.34 21.62 71.93
N SER A 43 57.65 22.44 72.75
CA SER A 43 57.75 23.91 72.73
C SER A 43 59.23 24.38 72.90
N PRO A 44 59.66 25.66 72.66
CA PRO A 44 58.95 26.86 73.16
C PRO A 44 59.20 28.26 72.49
N THR A 45 58.56 29.30 73.06
CA THR A 45 58.99 30.75 73.09
C THR A 45 58.96 31.59 71.78
N LYS A 46 58.81 32.93 71.77
CA LYS A 46 58.43 33.96 72.80
C LYS A 46 58.03 35.30 72.12
N ARG A 47 57.40 36.18 72.92
CA ARG A 47 57.29 37.66 72.78
C ARG A 47 56.45 38.18 71.61
N ASP A 48 55.79 39.34 71.65
CA ASP A 48 55.27 40.27 72.68
C ASP A 48 55.14 41.63 71.96
N ARG A 49 53.97 42.30 72.04
CA ARG A 49 53.82 43.69 72.56
C ARG A 49 52.69 44.54 71.91
N ALA A 50 51.64 44.73 72.71
CA ALA A 50 50.80 45.94 72.88
C ALA A 50 49.91 46.51 71.74
N LYS A 51 48.62 46.68 72.11
CA LYS A 51 47.75 47.89 72.04
C LYS A 51 48.01 48.90 70.89
N LYS A 52 46.99 49.47 70.23
CA LYS A 52 45.76 50.06 70.82
C LYS A 52 44.69 50.38 69.76
N ALA A 53 43.46 50.60 70.25
CA ALA A 53 42.35 51.37 69.67
C ALA A 53 41.43 50.64 68.67
N ALA A 54 40.15 50.98 68.77
CA ALA A 54 39.08 50.56 67.88
C ALA A 54 38.56 51.77 67.09
N ALA A 55 38.00 51.50 65.92
CA ALA A 55 37.09 52.39 65.19
C ALA A 55 36.09 51.52 64.43
N ASP A 56 34.93 52.11 64.14
CA ASP A 56 33.76 51.48 63.53
C ASP A 56 33.69 51.74 62.00
N ALA A 57 32.68 51.16 61.35
CA ALA A 57 32.25 51.30 59.96
C ALA A 57 33.10 50.57 58.89
N GLY A 58 32.42 49.70 58.13
CA GLY A 58 33.01 48.93 57.04
C GLY A 58 32.05 47.92 56.38
N ASP A 59 30.74 48.20 56.36
CA ASP A 59 29.79 47.36 55.62
C ASP A 59 30.09 47.42 54.11
N ALA A 60 30.14 46.26 53.49
CA ALA A 60 30.45 46.08 52.08
C ALA A 60 29.65 44.89 51.57
N ALA A 61 28.42 45.18 51.10
CA ALA A 61 27.51 44.17 50.59
C ALA A 61 28.16 43.29 49.51
N ASN A 62 28.20 41.98 49.77
CA ASN A 62 28.59 40.99 48.79
C ASN A 62 27.51 40.98 47.67
N PRO A 63 27.85 41.20 46.38
CA PRO A 63 26.85 41.42 45.35
C PRO A 63 26.01 40.16 45.09
N ASP A 64 24.71 40.38 44.85
CA ASP A 64 23.71 39.33 44.62
C ASP A 64 24.10 38.39 43.45
N PRO A 65 24.23 37.07 43.69
CA PRO A 65 24.53 36.08 42.64
C PRO A 65 23.54 36.09 41.46
N ALA A 66 22.28 36.51 41.67
CA ALA A 66 21.26 36.56 40.62
C ALA A 66 21.66 37.45 39.42
N VAL A 67 22.52 38.44 39.64
CA VAL A 67 23.03 39.36 38.60
C VAL A 67 23.81 38.60 37.50
N PHE A 68 24.38 37.43 37.79
CA PHE A 68 25.11 36.63 36.81
C PHE A 68 24.26 35.64 35.99
N GLU A 69 23.06 35.24 36.44
CA GLU A 69 22.18 34.40 35.62
C GLU A 69 21.45 35.20 34.54
N ALA A 70 21.03 36.43 34.86
CA ALA A 70 20.32 37.32 33.93
C ALA A 70 21.13 37.68 32.65
N ALA A 71 22.45 37.48 32.65
CA ALA A 71 23.32 37.74 31.50
C ALA A 71 23.43 36.58 30.50
N PHE A 72 22.87 35.40 30.81
CA PHE A 72 22.99 34.18 29.97
C PHE A 72 21.65 33.54 29.57
N VAL A 73 20.52 34.13 29.96
CA VAL A 73 19.19 33.78 29.41
C VAL A 73 18.94 34.65 28.18
N ILE A 74 19.31 34.15 27.00
CA ILE A 74 18.84 34.72 25.73
C ILE A 74 17.48 34.09 25.43
N ASP A 75 16.46 34.94 25.48
CA ASP A 75 15.09 34.66 25.08
C ASP A 75 14.98 34.66 23.54
N ASP A 76 14.31 33.67 22.97
CA ASP A 76 14.22 33.45 21.51
C ASP A 76 12.79 33.03 21.13
N SER A 77 11.83 33.93 21.33
CA SER A 77 10.40 33.71 21.04
C SER A 77 9.62 35.02 20.85
N ASP A 78 9.65 35.60 19.64
CA ASP A 78 8.45 36.20 19.02
C ASP A 78 8.63 36.45 17.50
N GLU A 79 7.54 36.37 16.73
CA GLU A 79 7.56 36.35 15.24
C GLU A 79 7.72 37.74 14.55
N PRO A 80 7.91 37.75 13.20
CA PRO A 80 6.71 38.00 12.36
C PRO A 80 6.63 37.23 11.03
N SER A 81 5.41 36.81 10.68
CA SER A 81 5.03 36.05 9.48
C SER A 81 5.16 36.77 8.10
N ARG A 82 5.72 36.09 7.07
CA ARG A 82 5.18 36.12 5.68
C ARG A 82 5.69 35.04 4.69
N ALA A 83 4.73 34.25 4.18
CA ALA A 83 4.66 33.36 3.00
C ALA A 83 5.85 33.19 2.00
N GLY A 84 6.18 31.92 1.70
CA GLY A 84 6.92 31.50 0.48
C GLY A 84 7.38 30.02 0.45
N THR A 85 6.71 29.17 -0.32
CA THR A 85 7.08 27.74 -0.59
C THR A 85 7.77 27.59 -1.97
N PRO A 86 8.44 26.46 -2.34
CA PRO A 86 8.38 25.10 -1.75
C PRO A 86 9.72 24.30 -1.56
N LYS A 87 9.55 23.09 -0.98
CA LYS A 87 10.38 21.85 -0.91
C LYS A 87 11.05 21.42 -2.27
N PRO A 88 11.91 20.36 -2.39
CA PRO A 88 12.21 19.21 -1.47
C PRO A 88 13.74 18.83 -1.39
N PRO A 89 14.16 17.59 -1.00
CA PRO A 89 14.04 16.94 0.32
C PRO A 89 15.38 16.34 0.87
N GLY A 90 15.41 15.90 2.13
CA GLY A 90 16.48 15.05 2.69
C GLY A 90 16.12 14.44 4.05
N THR A 91 16.54 13.18 4.26
CA THR A 91 16.49 12.34 5.49
C THR A 91 16.49 13.10 6.83
N ALA A 92 15.59 12.84 7.79
CA ALA A 92 15.35 11.59 8.52
C ALA A 92 16.57 11.11 9.32
N ASP A 93 16.46 11.08 10.66
CA ASP A 93 16.43 9.82 11.41
C ASP A 93 15.91 10.03 12.85
N GLU A 94 15.41 8.94 13.43
CA GLU A 94 14.79 8.86 14.75
C GLU A 94 15.57 7.85 15.60
N ALA A 95 16.02 8.25 16.81
CA ALA A 95 16.83 7.38 17.67
C ALA A 95 16.42 7.51 19.13
N THR A 96 15.67 6.53 19.62
CA THR A 96 15.39 6.33 21.04
C THR A 96 16.53 5.58 21.72
N ALA A 97 16.89 5.98 22.94
CA ALA A 97 17.73 5.20 23.84
C ALA A 97 17.35 5.50 25.29
N GLU A 98 17.06 4.47 26.08
CA GLU A 98 16.71 4.59 27.49
C GLU A 98 17.94 4.50 28.43
N LYS A 99 17.65 4.60 29.74
CA LYS A 99 18.34 3.91 30.85
C LYS A 99 19.71 4.44 31.30
N SER A 100 19.64 5.18 32.41
CA SER A 100 20.29 4.85 33.70
C SER A 100 21.76 4.39 33.72
N THR A 101 22.56 5.03 34.58
CA THR A 101 22.93 4.47 35.90
C THR A 101 23.66 5.54 36.72
N GLU A 102 23.17 5.86 37.92
CA GLU A 102 24.04 6.37 38.98
C GLU A 102 24.59 5.16 39.74
N GLN A 103 25.90 5.07 39.90
CA GLN A 103 26.52 4.14 40.83
C GLN A 103 27.54 4.88 41.67
N THR A 104 27.48 4.65 42.98
CA THR A 104 28.31 5.32 43.98
C THR A 104 29.76 4.81 43.93
N SER A 105 30.69 5.72 44.18
CA SER A 105 32.11 5.42 44.34
C SER A 105 32.42 4.75 45.68
N ASN A 106 33.43 3.88 45.71
CA ASN A 106 34.42 3.85 46.79
C ASN A 106 35.79 3.31 46.29
N PRO A 107 36.92 3.57 46.98
CA PRO A 107 38.26 3.51 46.40
C PRO A 107 39.22 2.46 47.03
N ASP A 108 40.50 2.55 46.66
CA ASP A 108 41.71 1.86 47.17
C ASP A 108 41.81 0.35 46.80
N ASP A 109 42.99 -0.23 46.50
CA ASP A 109 44.35 0.00 47.03
C ASP A 109 45.45 0.00 45.92
N LYS A 110 46.74 0.23 46.26
CA LYS A 110 47.84 0.53 45.31
C LYS A 110 49.26 0.19 45.79
N SER A 111 49.86 -0.91 45.29
CA SER A 111 51.33 -1.18 45.24
C SER A 111 51.60 -2.37 44.28
N SER A 112 52.45 -2.29 43.25
CA SER A 112 53.94 -2.41 43.20
C SER A 112 54.48 -3.83 43.51
N GLU A 113 55.38 -4.48 42.75
CA GLU A 113 56.18 -4.03 41.59
C GLU A 113 56.86 -5.21 40.82
N THR A 114 57.60 -4.89 39.74
CA THR A 114 58.73 -5.63 39.08
C THR A 114 58.53 -6.82 38.11
N LYS A 115 59.18 -6.67 36.93
CA LYS A 115 59.80 -7.68 36.00
C LYS A 115 58.90 -8.59 35.13
N ASP A 116 59.24 -8.94 33.88
CA ASP A 116 60.37 -8.53 33.00
C ASP A 116 60.03 -8.61 31.47
N GLU A 117 60.72 -7.75 30.72
CA GLU A 117 61.06 -7.62 29.28
C GLU A 117 60.53 -8.50 28.09
N SER A 118 60.23 -7.78 26.98
CA SER A 118 60.63 -8.03 25.55
C SER A 118 59.90 -9.06 24.65
N ALA A 119 59.99 -9.05 23.30
CA ALA A 119 60.05 -7.97 22.27
C ALA A 119 60.08 -8.56 20.81
N THR A 120 59.88 -7.72 19.77
CA THR A 120 60.45 -7.84 18.37
C THR A 120 60.00 -9.00 17.43
N ASP A 121 60.10 -8.95 16.08
CA ASP A 121 60.39 -7.87 15.09
C ASP A 121 59.70 -8.05 13.69
N LYS A 122 59.92 -7.09 12.77
CA LYS A 122 59.50 -6.90 11.36
C LYS A 122 59.76 -8.04 10.34
N THR A 123 59.12 -7.96 9.15
CA THR A 123 59.67 -7.89 7.73
C THR A 123 58.65 -8.40 6.68
N SER A 124 58.61 -8.04 5.38
CA SER A 124 59.26 -6.98 4.55
C SER A 124 58.63 -6.86 3.12
N GLU A 125 58.66 -5.65 2.51
CA GLU A 125 58.75 -5.32 1.06
C GLU A 125 57.68 -5.78 0.02
N GLY A 126 57.47 -5.09 -1.14
CA GLY A 126 57.95 -3.76 -1.57
C GLY A 126 57.76 -3.40 -3.08
N VAL A 127 57.62 -2.07 -3.37
CA VAL A 127 57.66 -1.36 -4.71
C VAL A 127 56.59 -1.77 -5.77
N ALA A 128 56.27 -1.08 -6.90
CA ALA A 128 56.55 0.23 -7.55
C ALA A 128 55.29 0.65 -8.42
N ASP A 129 55.17 1.61 -9.36
CA ASP A 129 56.00 2.68 -9.98
C ASP A 129 55.07 3.78 -10.65
N ALA A 130 55.57 4.66 -11.54
CA ALA A 130 54.84 5.72 -12.27
C ALA A 130 55.20 5.83 -13.80
N PRO A 131 54.57 6.68 -14.68
CA PRO A 131 54.78 8.16 -14.67
C PRO A 131 53.70 9.12 -15.29
N ALA A 132 53.78 10.42 -14.91
CA ALA A 132 53.43 11.65 -15.67
C ALA A 132 51.95 11.99 -16.06
N ALA A 133 51.66 13.11 -16.76
CA ALA A 133 51.57 14.51 -16.25
C ALA A 133 50.98 15.57 -17.25
N LYS A 134 50.30 16.62 -16.72
CA LYS A 134 49.99 17.99 -17.29
C LYS A 134 48.99 18.12 -18.46
N PRO A 135 48.42 19.32 -18.74
CA PRO A 135 48.58 20.66 -18.12
C PRO A 135 47.27 21.21 -17.48
N GLU A 136 47.13 22.51 -17.17
CA GLU A 136 47.70 23.23 -16.00
C GLU A 136 46.78 24.42 -15.55
N PRO A 137 46.92 24.99 -14.33
CA PRO A 137 45.82 25.71 -13.64
C PRO A 137 45.94 27.26 -13.51
N PRO A 138 44.78 27.93 -13.37
CA PRO A 138 44.52 28.93 -12.32
C PRO A 138 43.41 28.42 -11.35
N ALA A 139 42.91 29.10 -10.31
CA ALA A 139 43.11 30.46 -9.76
C ALA A 139 43.05 30.43 -8.20
N LYS A 140 43.14 31.58 -7.51
CA LYS A 140 42.98 31.72 -6.03
C LYS A 140 42.40 33.10 -5.63
N PRO A 141 41.81 33.24 -4.43
CA PRO A 141 42.53 33.68 -3.21
C PRO A 141 42.20 32.77 -1.97
N GLN A 142 42.77 32.85 -0.75
CA GLN A 142 43.98 33.43 -0.14
C GLN A 142 44.22 32.71 1.23
N GLU A 143 45.20 33.10 2.07
CA GLU A 143 45.49 32.46 3.37
C GLU A 143 45.74 33.43 4.55
N LEU A 144 45.33 33.03 5.77
CA LEU A 144 45.51 33.78 7.02
C LEU A 144 46.88 33.56 7.69
N THR A 145 47.39 34.58 8.39
CA THR A 145 48.74 34.63 8.98
C THR A 145 48.94 33.73 10.22
N PRO A 146 50.17 33.28 10.51
CA PRO A 146 50.44 32.26 11.54
C PRO A 146 50.14 32.72 12.98
N GLU A 147 50.30 34.01 13.30
CA GLU A 147 49.90 34.54 14.62
C GLU A 147 48.41 34.38 14.88
N ILE A 148 47.57 34.62 13.87
CA ILE A 148 46.12 34.47 13.98
C ILE A 148 45.80 32.97 14.21
N ARG A 149 46.47 32.07 13.47
CA ARG A 149 46.34 30.61 13.70
C ARG A 149 46.80 30.18 15.11
N GLN A 150 47.82 30.81 15.70
CA GLN A 150 48.23 30.54 17.08
C GLN A 150 47.28 31.12 18.14
N LYS A 151 46.74 32.33 17.91
CA LYS A 151 45.75 32.96 18.78
C LYS A 151 44.44 32.16 18.77
N LEU A 152 43.96 31.75 17.59
CA LEU A 152 42.82 30.85 17.44
C LEU A 152 43.04 29.52 18.19
N ARG A 153 44.18 28.84 18.02
CA ARG A 153 44.51 27.60 18.77
C ARG A 153 44.64 27.76 20.29
N LYS A 154 44.78 28.99 20.81
CA LYS A 154 44.69 29.27 22.26
C LYS A 154 43.25 29.55 22.68
N LEU A 155 42.47 30.21 21.83
CA LEU A 155 41.05 30.47 22.01
C LEU A 155 40.26 29.14 22.02
N GLU A 156 40.45 28.31 21.00
CA GLU A 156 39.94 26.94 20.84
C GLU A 156 40.23 26.03 22.06
N LYS A 157 41.42 26.17 22.67
CA LYS A 157 41.76 25.46 23.91
C LYS A 157 41.06 26.01 25.13
N LEU A 158 40.91 27.33 25.24
CA LEU A 158 40.16 27.95 26.33
C LEU A 158 38.66 27.60 26.21
N GLU A 159 38.09 27.67 25.01
CA GLU A 159 36.73 27.24 24.68
C GLU A 159 36.48 25.77 25.03
N ALA A 160 37.46 24.88 24.82
CA ALA A 160 37.35 23.48 25.25
C ALA A 160 37.36 23.31 26.79
N THR A 161 38.18 24.08 27.51
CA THR A 161 38.26 24.01 28.99
C THR A 161 37.17 24.80 29.72
N TYR A 162 36.55 25.78 29.07
CA TYR A 162 35.52 26.64 29.64
C TYR A 162 34.25 25.91 30.10
N PRO A 163 33.65 24.96 29.35
CA PRO A 163 32.50 24.19 29.82
C PRO A 163 32.85 23.25 30.98
N GLU A 164 34.08 22.74 31.06
CA GLU A 164 34.56 21.96 32.22
C GLU A 164 34.71 22.84 33.46
N LEU A 165 35.27 24.05 33.30
CA LEU A 165 35.39 25.03 34.37
C LEU A 165 34.01 25.54 34.84
N LEU A 166 33.07 25.78 33.92
CA LEU A 166 31.68 26.09 34.27
C LEU A 166 31.00 24.91 34.98
N ARG A 167 31.27 23.67 34.58
CA ARG A 167 30.73 22.47 35.26
C ARG A 167 31.29 22.34 36.67
N SER A 168 32.60 22.54 36.87
CA SER A 168 33.21 22.49 38.20
C SER A 168 32.73 23.64 39.08
N TYR A 169 32.61 24.86 38.54
CA TYR A 169 32.03 26.01 39.23
C TYR A 169 30.57 25.75 39.64
N ARG A 170 29.71 25.28 38.73
CA ARG A 170 28.31 24.93 39.03
C ARG A 170 28.19 23.84 40.10
N VAL A 171 29.08 22.84 40.10
CA VAL A 171 29.11 21.79 41.15
C VAL A 171 29.61 22.33 42.49
N ALA A 172 30.66 23.17 42.49
CA ALA A 172 31.17 23.80 43.70
C ALA A 172 30.16 24.78 44.31
N HIS A 173 29.51 25.60 43.48
CA HIS A 173 28.46 26.53 43.89
C HIS A 173 27.24 25.79 44.45
N ARG A 174 26.76 24.73 43.78
CA ARG A 174 25.66 23.89 44.30
C ARG A 174 26.00 23.27 45.66
N ARG A 175 27.27 22.87 45.88
CA ARG A 175 27.74 22.39 47.19
C ARG A 175 27.74 23.51 48.23
N ALA A 176 28.28 24.69 47.91
CA ALA A 176 28.28 25.84 48.82
C ALA A 176 26.86 26.24 49.25
N THR A 177 25.92 26.39 48.30
CA THR A 177 24.51 26.72 48.59
C THR A 177 23.76 25.63 49.36
N ALA A 178 24.28 24.39 49.39
CA ALA A 178 23.71 23.31 50.21
C ALA A 178 24.36 23.22 51.60
N ILE A 179 25.60 23.70 51.77
CA ILE A 179 26.31 23.69 53.05
C ILE A 179 25.75 24.75 54.01
N GLU A 180 25.44 25.96 53.54
CA GLU A 180 24.87 27.01 54.41
C GLU A 180 23.57 26.62 55.14
N PRO A 181 22.51 26.09 54.49
CA PRO A 181 21.31 25.65 55.19
C PRO A 181 21.57 24.40 56.06
N PHE A 182 22.52 23.54 55.69
CA PHE A 182 22.92 22.40 56.51
C PHE A 182 23.64 22.85 57.80
N GLU A 183 24.61 23.77 57.71
CA GLU A 183 25.28 24.33 58.89
C GLU A 183 24.33 25.15 59.76
N LYS A 184 23.34 25.83 59.17
CA LYS A 184 22.28 26.49 59.94
C LYS A 184 21.49 25.45 60.76
N ALA A 185 20.97 24.40 60.12
CA ALA A 185 20.26 23.33 60.82
C ALA A 185 21.15 22.63 61.87
N LEU A 186 22.46 22.47 61.59
CA LEU A 186 23.45 21.94 62.53
C LEU A 186 23.54 22.81 63.80
N ARG A 187 23.70 24.14 63.65
CA ARG A 187 23.77 25.12 64.75
C ARG A 187 22.47 25.22 65.55
N GLU A 188 21.32 24.99 64.90
CA GLU A 188 19.99 25.09 65.52
C GLU A 188 19.63 23.83 66.33
N ASN A 189 20.10 22.65 65.93
CA ASN A 189 19.73 21.37 66.55
C ASN A 189 20.85 20.75 67.40
N THR A 190 22.10 21.23 67.29
CA THR A 190 23.27 20.69 67.98
C THR A 190 24.20 21.84 68.42
N PRO A 191 25.07 21.64 69.43
CA PRO A 191 26.04 22.67 69.86
C PRO A 191 27.21 22.89 68.88
N LEU A 192 27.09 22.42 67.63
CA LEU A 192 28.16 22.41 66.64
C LEU A 192 28.12 23.67 65.77
N THR A 193 29.25 24.33 65.61
CA THR A 193 29.33 25.64 64.95
C THR A 193 29.62 25.57 63.44
N SER A 194 30.11 24.45 62.93
CA SER A 194 30.42 24.22 61.51
C SER A 194 30.58 22.73 61.21
N ILE A 195 30.44 22.32 59.94
CA ILE A 195 30.81 20.98 59.46
C ILE A 195 32.34 20.77 59.43
N GLY A 196 33.14 21.83 59.62
CA GLY A 196 34.60 21.79 59.60
C GLY A 196 35.26 21.11 60.82
N ASP A 197 34.52 20.84 61.89
CA ASP A 197 35.00 20.12 63.08
C ASP A 197 34.21 18.81 63.29
N PRO A 198 34.73 17.67 62.78
CA PRO A 198 34.08 16.37 62.95
C PRO A 198 34.32 15.75 64.34
N GLU A 199 35.30 16.21 65.12
CA GLU A 199 35.58 15.65 66.45
C GLU A 199 34.50 16.09 67.44
N ALA A 200 34.09 17.37 67.39
CA ALA A 200 32.97 17.89 68.17
C ALA A 200 31.65 17.15 67.89
N LEU A 201 31.38 16.77 66.63
CA LEU A 201 30.21 15.96 66.25
C LEU A 201 30.22 14.58 66.90
N VAL A 202 31.38 13.91 66.90
CA VAL A 202 31.55 12.61 67.54
C VAL A 202 31.39 12.73 69.06
N GLU A 203 31.89 13.79 69.69
CA GLU A 203 31.68 14.02 71.12
C GLU A 203 30.19 14.23 71.45
N TYR A 204 29.48 15.10 70.69
CA TYR A 204 28.05 15.32 70.88
C TYR A 204 27.23 14.02 70.76
N LEU A 205 27.51 13.18 69.75
CA LEU A 205 26.84 11.89 69.60
C LEU A 205 27.14 10.93 70.77
N ASN A 206 28.37 10.93 71.29
CA ASN A 206 28.71 10.14 72.48
C ASN A 206 28.02 10.66 73.75
N GLN A 207 27.93 11.98 73.94
CA GLN A 207 27.16 12.58 75.03
C GLN A 207 25.65 12.29 74.91
N LEU A 208 25.10 12.28 73.69
CA LEU A 208 23.70 11.92 73.43
C LEU A 208 23.41 10.45 73.75
N ASN A 209 24.29 9.53 73.34
CA ASN A 209 24.21 8.11 73.69
C ASN A 209 24.27 7.92 75.22
N LEU A 210 25.21 8.56 75.91
CA LEU A 210 25.32 8.50 77.37
C LEU A 210 24.06 9.02 78.07
N ARG A 211 23.47 10.12 77.60
CA ARG A 211 22.17 10.61 78.11
C ARG A 211 21.04 9.62 77.84
N SER A 212 21.01 8.97 76.68
CA SER A 212 20.01 7.95 76.35
C SER A 212 20.13 6.72 77.26
N ASP A 213 21.36 6.24 77.51
CA ASP A 213 21.60 5.13 78.43
C ASP A 213 21.22 5.50 79.88
N MET A 214 21.59 6.70 80.36
CA MET A 214 21.15 7.20 81.69
C MET A 214 19.63 7.30 81.81
N VAL A 215 18.92 7.83 80.80
CA VAL A 215 17.45 7.88 80.78
C VAL A 215 16.86 6.46 80.74
N MET A 216 17.48 5.52 80.04
CA MET A 216 17.07 4.11 80.03
C MET A 216 17.39 3.38 81.35
N GLU A 217 18.34 3.84 82.16
CA GLU A 217 18.59 3.32 83.52
C GLU A 217 17.60 3.91 84.52
N GLU A 218 17.38 5.23 84.50
CA GLU A 218 16.36 5.88 85.33
C GLU A 218 14.95 5.38 84.99
N LEU A 219 14.61 5.14 83.72
CA LEU A 219 13.30 4.56 83.36
C LEU A 219 13.13 3.12 83.86
N LYS A 220 14.18 2.29 83.87
CA LYS A 220 14.14 0.95 84.50
C LYS A 220 13.96 1.07 86.02
N LYS A 221 14.68 1.98 86.66
CA LYS A 221 14.62 2.25 88.10
C LYS A 221 13.23 2.76 88.52
N VAL A 222 12.70 3.78 87.84
CA VAL A 222 11.33 4.28 88.05
C VAL A 222 10.27 3.20 87.76
N SER A 223 10.51 2.29 86.81
CA SER A 223 9.62 1.14 86.59
C SER A 223 9.66 0.15 87.76
N ALA A 224 10.84 -0.18 88.28
CA ALA A 224 10.99 -1.05 89.45
C ALA A 224 10.42 -0.40 90.73
N ASP A 225 10.67 0.90 90.95
CA ASP A 225 10.11 1.68 92.05
C ASP A 225 8.57 1.74 91.95
N LYS A 226 8.02 1.87 90.74
CA LYS A 226 6.57 1.79 90.48
C LYS A 226 6.01 0.41 90.77
N ASP A 227 6.66 -0.66 90.32
CA ASP A 227 6.23 -2.05 90.58
C ASP A 227 6.29 -2.36 92.09
N GLU A 228 7.32 -1.87 92.79
CA GLU A 228 7.40 -1.94 94.25
C GLU A 228 6.29 -1.13 94.95
N LEU A 229 5.99 0.08 94.49
CA LEU A 229 4.91 0.90 95.04
C LEU A 229 3.54 0.29 94.78
N GLN A 230 3.31 -0.27 93.59
CA GLN A 230 2.08 -0.99 93.26
C GLN A 230 1.95 -2.27 94.10
N LYS A 231 3.04 -3.01 94.33
CA LYS A 231 3.04 -4.14 95.27
C LYS A 231 2.72 -3.70 96.71
N LYS A 232 3.35 -2.62 97.20
CA LYS A 232 3.08 -2.05 98.54
C LYS A 232 1.64 -1.54 98.67
N HIS A 233 1.07 -1.01 97.60
CA HIS A 233 -0.33 -0.59 97.53
C HIS A 233 -1.28 -1.79 97.60
N ASN A 234 -1.08 -2.83 96.78
CA ASN A 234 -1.86 -4.07 96.84
C ASN A 234 -1.73 -4.73 98.23
N GLU A 235 -0.53 -4.78 98.81
CA GLU A 235 -0.29 -5.26 100.17
C GLU A 235 -0.92 -4.38 101.27
N ALA A 236 -1.26 -3.13 100.98
CA ALA A 236 -1.98 -2.24 101.88
C ALA A 236 -3.50 -2.40 101.71
N GLU A 237 -4.01 -2.56 100.48
CA GLU A 237 -5.41 -2.91 100.22
C GLU A 237 -5.78 -4.26 100.85
N GLU A 238 -4.93 -5.28 100.70
CA GLU A 238 -5.15 -6.61 101.30
C GLU A 238 -5.08 -6.58 102.84
N LYS A 239 -4.46 -5.56 103.44
CA LYS A 239 -4.50 -5.31 104.89
C LYS A 239 -5.72 -4.48 105.28
N ALA A 240 -6.14 -3.53 104.45
CA ALA A 240 -7.37 -2.76 104.64
C ALA A 240 -8.60 -3.68 104.60
N LYS A 241 -8.74 -4.52 103.57
CA LYS A 241 -9.81 -5.53 103.47
C LYS A 241 -9.85 -6.46 104.68
N LYS A 242 -8.69 -6.93 105.17
CA LYS A 242 -8.63 -7.78 106.37
C LYS A 242 -9.01 -7.02 107.64
N LEU A 243 -8.65 -5.74 107.76
CA LEU A 243 -9.11 -4.90 108.86
C LEU A 243 -10.61 -4.55 108.74
N GLU A 244 -11.16 -4.49 107.53
CA GLU A 244 -12.60 -4.35 107.28
C GLU A 244 -13.35 -5.65 107.62
N GLU A 245 -12.84 -6.82 107.23
CA GLU A 245 -13.34 -8.15 107.62
C GLU A 245 -13.23 -8.38 109.15
N GLU A 246 -12.13 -7.97 109.78
CA GLU A 246 -11.98 -7.96 111.24
C GLU A 246 -12.94 -6.97 111.92
N LEU A 247 -13.20 -5.80 111.33
CA LEU A 247 -14.20 -4.86 111.84
C LEU A 247 -15.64 -5.33 111.62
N GLU A 248 -15.95 -6.04 110.53
CA GLU A 248 -17.26 -6.65 110.30
C GLU A 248 -17.50 -7.84 111.23
N THR A 249 -16.49 -8.70 111.44
CA THR A 249 -16.58 -9.80 112.40
C THR A 249 -16.60 -9.32 113.85
N LEU A 250 -15.92 -8.20 114.20
CA LEU A 250 -16.07 -7.55 115.51
C LEU A 250 -17.44 -6.87 115.67
N LYS A 251 -18.01 -6.26 114.63
CA LYS A 251 -19.39 -5.73 114.65
C LYS A 251 -20.42 -6.84 114.82
N ALA A 252 -20.26 -7.96 114.12
CA ALA A 252 -21.12 -9.14 114.24
C ALA A 252 -20.93 -9.87 115.58
N GLY A 253 -19.71 -9.86 116.13
CA GLY A 253 -19.37 -10.50 117.41
C GLY A 253 -19.71 -9.68 118.66
N ASN A 254 -20.02 -8.39 118.53
CA ASN A 254 -20.34 -7.49 119.65
C ASN A 254 -21.85 -7.24 119.78
N ALA A 255 -22.66 -8.27 119.56
CA ALA A 255 -24.12 -8.20 119.49
C ALA A 255 -24.84 -8.94 120.65
N ASP A 256 -24.31 -8.88 121.88
CA ASP A 256 -25.02 -9.41 123.06
C ASP A 256 -24.66 -8.72 124.39
N GLN A 257 -25.28 -7.54 124.65
CA GLN A 257 -25.81 -7.11 125.96
C GLN A 257 -26.63 -5.79 125.83
N PRO A 258 -27.50 -5.41 126.81
CA PRO A 258 -28.78 -4.76 126.46
C PRO A 258 -28.99 -3.29 126.89
N LYS A 259 -29.99 -2.66 126.23
CA LYS A 259 -30.88 -1.55 126.66
C LYS A 259 -30.28 -0.23 127.19
N ALA A 260 -30.64 0.88 126.52
CA ALA A 260 -31.54 1.90 127.09
C ALA A 260 -32.07 2.89 126.01
N GLU A 261 -33.25 3.47 126.30
CA GLU A 261 -34.10 4.36 125.48
C GLU A 261 -33.49 5.76 125.18
N GLY A 262 -34.03 6.53 124.21
CA GLY A 262 -33.52 7.91 124.01
C GLY A 262 -34.05 8.92 122.97
N ALA A 263 -35.20 8.75 122.29
CA ALA A 263 -35.84 9.78 121.42
C ALA A 263 -35.03 10.26 120.16
N ASP A 264 -35.58 10.95 119.15
CA ASP A 264 -36.96 11.43 118.96
C ASP A 264 -37.41 11.38 117.47
N LYS A 265 -38.73 11.57 117.30
CA LYS A 265 -39.61 11.79 116.13
C LYS A 265 -39.15 12.79 115.03
N PRO A 266 -39.89 12.96 113.90
CA PRO A 266 -40.86 12.05 113.23
C PRO A 266 -40.91 12.14 111.66
N GLU A 267 -41.93 11.52 111.03
CA GLU A 267 -42.76 12.02 109.88
C GLU A 267 -42.05 12.35 108.53
N ASP A 268 -42.61 12.13 107.33
CA ASP A 268 -43.78 11.37 106.83
C ASP A 268 -43.59 11.26 105.27
N ALA A 269 -44.32 10.51 104.45
CA ALA A 269 -45.54 9.72 104.64
C ALA A 269 -45.58 8.51 103.66
N GLN A 270 -46.18 7.41 104.13
CA GLN A 270 -47.27 6.64 103.49
C GLN A 270 -47.01 5.90 102.14
N GLU A 271 -47.19 4.56 102.06
CA GLU A 271 -48.46 3.78 101.93
C GLU A 271 -49.06 3.91 100.50
N GLU A 272 -49.63 2.89 99.83
CA GLU A 272 -50.28 1.60 100.16
C GLU A 272 -49.89 0.54 99.06
N GLN A 273 -50.10 -0.79 99.09
CA GLN A 273 -50.52 -1.81 100.08
C GLN A 273 -50.24 -3.24 99.51
N GLU A 274 -50.15 -4.26 100.38
CA GLU A 274 -50.77 -5.63 100.31
C GLU A 274 -50.63 -6.53 99.04
N GLU A 275 -50.56 -7.89 99.11
CA GLU A 275 -50.49 -8.82 100.26
C GLU A 275 -49.88 -10.22 99.89
N GLU A 276 -49.32 -10.88 100.93
CA GLU A 276 -49.27 -12.33 101.23
C GLU A 276 -48.81 -13.45 100.24
N ALA A 277 -48.58 -14.62 100.86
CA ALA A 277 -48.59 -15.99 100.30
C ALA A 277 -47.38 -16.52 99.48
N ALA A 278 -46.36 -16.86 100.27
CA ALA A 278 -45.42 -18.02 100.21
C ALA A 278 -45.99 -19.36 99.60
N PRO A 279 -45.23 -20.51 99.49
CA PRO A 279 -43.97 -20.84 100.19
C PRO A 279 -42.93 -21.73 99.42
N GLU A 280 -41.95 -22.25 100.20
CA GLU A 280 -41.17 -23.49 100.01
C GLU A 280 -39.86 -23.56 99.18
N LYS A 281 -38.79 -23.96 99.89
CA LYS A 281 -37.72 -24.93 99.51
C LYS A 281 -36.74 -24.56 98.36
N ALA A 282 -35.46 -24.95 98.36
CA ALA A 282 -34.67 -25.75 99.32
C ALA A 282 -33.22 -25.21 99.48
N LYS A 283 -32.51 -25.69 100.50
CA LYS A 283 -31.04 -25.60 100.64
C LYS A 283 -30.46 -27.01 100.77
N SER A 284 -29.13 -27.11 100.58
CA SER A 284 -28.24 -28.22 101.00
C SER A 284 -28.29 -29.53 100.17
N PRO A 285 -27.20 -30.34 100.17
CA PRO A 285 -25.77 -29.96 100.26
C PRO A 285 -24.79 -30.85 99.43
N VAL A 286 -23.47 -30.64 99.63
CA VAL A 286 -22.32 -31.58 99.39
C VAL A 286 -21.74 -31.72 97.96
N ALA A 287 -20.58 -31.08 97.79
CA ALA A 287 -19.27 -31.55 97.29
C ALA A 287 -19.07 -32.34 95.95
N SER A 288 -18.04 -31.88 95.22
CA SER A 288 -16.97 -32.67 94.56
C SER A 288 -17.31 -33.69 93.46
N VAL A 289 -17.26 -33.24 92.19
CA VAL A 289 -16.83 -34.08 91.04
C VAL A 289 -15.91 -33.26 90.12
N ILE A 290 -14.66 -33.72 89.93
CA ILE A 290 -13.75 -33.27 88.85
C ILE A 290 -13.03 -34.50 88.28
N GLY A 291 -12.97 -34.59 86.95
CA GLY A 291 -11.93 -35.33 86.22
C GLY A 291 -12.05 -36.86 86.21
N MET A 292 -12.59 -37.42 85.12
CA MET A 292 -12.61 -38.88 84.90
C MET A 292 -12.16 -39.24 83.48
N PHE A 293 -10.85 -39.45 83.27
CA PHE A 293 -10.33 -40.46 82.31
C PHE A 293 -8.80 -40.66 82.39
N SER A 294 -8.34 -41.88 82.72
CA SER A 294 -7.02 -42.45 82.35
C SER A 294 -6.87 -43.90 82.88
N PRO A 295 -6.96 -44.95 82.03
CA PRO A 295 -6.89 -46.34 82.51
C PRO A 295 -5.55 -47.04 82.22
N LYS A 296 -4.94 -47.70 83.22
CA LYS A 296 -4.42 -49.10 83.15
C LYS A 296 -3.87 -49.67 84.48
N HIS A 297 -4.26 -50.91 84.77
CA HIS A 297 -3.66 -51.95 85.64
C HIS A 297 -3.17 -51.66 87.09
N ARG A 298 -3.91 -52.26 88.05
CA ARG A 298 -3.51 -53.24 89.11
C ARG A 298 -2.05 -53.24 89.64
N PRO A 299 -1.84 -53.45 90.96
CA PRO A 299 -2.41 -54.61 91.69
C PRO A 299 -3.18 -54.30 93.00
N GLN A 300 -3.64 -55.36 93.67
CA GLN A 300 -4.45 -55.34 94.90
C GLN A 300 -3.59 -55.48 96.17
N LYS A 301 -3.96 -54.85 97.29
CA LYS A 301 -4.77 -55.39 98.41
C LYS A 301 -4.59 -54.50 99.66
N SER A 302 -5.28 -54.80 100.76
CA SER A 302 -5.66 -53.85 101.81
C SER A 302 -5.36 -54.31 103.24
N VAL A 303 -5.01 -53.35 104.11
CA VAL A 303 -5.43 -53.20 105.52
C VAL A 303 -4.82 -54.13 106.62
N SER A 304 -4.00 -53.48 107.48
CA SER A 304 -3.76 -53.62 108.95
C SER A 304 -3.52 -54.99 109.65
N GLU A 305 -2.44 -55.04 110.45
CA GLU A 305 -2.43 -55.07 111.95
C GLU A 305 -3.52 -55.91 112.69
N VAL A 306 -3.25 -56.66 113.80
CA VAL A 306 -2.26 -56.51 114.90
C VAL A 306 -1.86 -57.89 115.52
N THR A 307 -0.74 -57.92 116.27
CA THR A 307 -0.33 -58.88 117.34
C THR A 307 0.31 -60.24 117.00
N GLU A 308 1.26 -60.64 117.87
CA GLU A 308 2.09 -61.84 117.79
C GLU A 308 1.62 -62.96 118.75
N SER A 309 1.82 -64.22 118.34
CA SER A 309 1.96 -65.41 119.21
C SER A 309 2.48 -66.59 118.38
N LYS A 310 3.15 -67.57 119.00
CA LYS A 310 4.02 -68.54 118.29
C LYS A 310 3.63 -70.01 118.56
N GLU A 311 3.57 -70.79 117.47
CA GLU A 311 3.65 -72.27 117.38
C GLU A 311 2.78 -73.16 118.31
N SER A 312 1.86 -73.92 117.69
CA SER A 312 1.42 -75.27 118.11
C SER A 312 0.64 -75.95 116.96
N SER A 313 0.39 -77.26 117.04
CA SER A 313 -0.12 -78.10 115.93
C SER A 313 -1.51 -78.73 116.15
N GLU A 314 -2.12 -79.12 115.02
CA GLU A 314 -3.14 -80.19 114.83
C GLU A 314 -4.63 -79.97 115.21
N GLU A 315 -5.48 -80.80 114.58
CA GLU A 315 -6.96 -81.00 114.72
C GLU A 315 -7.87 -79.77 114.44
N PHE A 316 -8.74 -79.67 113.43
CA PHE A 316 -9.39 -80.53 112.41
C PHE A 316 -10.73 -81.24 112.79
N PHE A 317 -11.76 -80.99 111.96
CA PHE A 317 -13.16 -81.47 111.94
C PHE A 317 -14.25 -80.76 112.78
N SER A 318 -15.12 -80.00 112.09
CA SER A 318 -16.55 -79.83 112.43
C SER A 318 -17.36 -79.53 111.16
N TYR A 319 -18.19 -80.48 110.70
CA TYR A 319 -18.80 -80.47 109.35
C TYR A 319 -20.20 -79.81 109.26
N ASP A 320 -20.71 -79.24 110.34
CA ASP A 320 -22.11 -78.77 110.44
C ASP A 320 -22.33 -77.35 109.85
N ASP A 321 -21.27 -76.54 109.74
CA ASP A 321 -21.33 -75.14 109.28
C ASP A 321 -21.23 -74.95 107.74
N GLU A 322 -20.82 -75.97 106.98
CA GLU A 322 -20.56 -75.83 105.54
C GLU A 322 -21.85 -75.64 104.72
N PHE A 323 -22.94 -76.31 105.10
CA PHE A 323 -24.18 -76.29 104.29
C PHE A 323 -24.87 -74.91 104.29
N PRO A 324 -25.03 -74.20 105.43
CA PRO A 324 -25.55 -72.84 105.42
C PRO A 324 -24.65 -71.84 104.67
N GLN A 325 -23.33 -71.98 104.75
CA GLN A 325 -22.39 -71.11 104.03
C GLN A 325 -22.50 -71.31 102.51
N LEU A 326 -22.54 -72.56 102.04
CA LEU A 326 -22.74 -72.84 100.61
C LEU A 326 -24.10 -72.35 100.10
N GLN A 327 -25.15 -72.44 100.92
CA GLN A 327 -26.47 -71.91 100.55
C GLN A 327 -26.48 -70.38 100.47
N ALA A 328 -25.75 -69.69 101.37
CA ALA A 328 -25.55 -68.24 101.30
C ALA A 328 -24.67 -67.80 100.12
N GLU A 329 -23.63 -68.55 99.79
CA GLU A 329 -22.76 -68.27 98.63
C GLU A 329 -23.51 -68.48 97.30
N VAL A 330 -24.37 -69.49 97.21
CA VAL A 330 -25.28 -69.69 96.06
C VAL A 330 -26.29 -68.55 95.95
N ALA A 331 -26.86 -68.08 97.06
CA ALA A 331 -27.76 -66.93 97.07
C ALA A 331 -27.06 -65.65 96.58
N SER A 332 -25.90 -65.31 97.14
CA SER A 332 -25.11 -64.14 96.75
C SER A 332 -24.67 -64.19 95.29
N LYS A 333 -24.28 -65.36 94.77
CA LYS A 333 -23.97 -65.53 93.33
C LYS A 333 -25.22 -65.48 92.45
N SER A 334 -26.40 -65.84 92.96
CA SER A 334 -27.65 -65.66 92.21
C SER A 334 -28.04 -64.18 92.10
N GLU A 335 -27.85 -63.39 93.16
CA GLU A 335 -27.99 -61.92 93.12
C GLU A 335 -26.98 -61.30 92.16
N GLU A 336 -25.68 -61.66 92.22
CA GLU A 336 -24.68 -61.16 91.26
C GLU A 336 -25.01 -61.53 89.80
N ILE A 337 -25.60 -62.71 89.56
CA ILE A 337 -26.08 -63.13 88.23
C ILE A 337 -27.28 -62.29 87.77
N GLU A 338 -28.21 -61.90 88.64
CA GLU A 338 -29.32 -61.01 88.29
C GLU A 338 -28.84 -59.57 88.05
N ASP A 339 -27.93 -59.08 88.88
CA ASP A 339 -27.30 -57.77 88.77
C ASP A 339 -26.45 -57.66 87.48
N LEU A 340 -25.83 -58.75 87.04
CA LEU A 340 -25.15 -58.86 85.74
C LEU A 340 -26.12 -58.97 84.57
N LYS A 341 -27.26 -59.67 84.69
CA LYS A 341 -28.31 -59.69 83.65
C LYS A 341 -28.89 -58.30 83.43
N ALA A 342 -29.23 -57.58 84.50
CA ALA A 342 -29.76 -56.22 84.42
C ALA A 342 -28.78 -55.27 83.69
N LYS A 343 -27.47 -55.39 83.97
CA LYS A 343 -26.42 -54.64 83.25
C LYS A 343 -26.29 -55.06 81.79
N VAL A 344 -26.46 -56.34 81.45
CA VAL A 344 -26.47 -56.82 80.07
C VAL A 344 -27.71 -56.32 79.31
N GLU A 345 -28.89 -56.29 79.93
CA GLU A 345 -30.12 -55.75 79.31
C GLU A 345 -30.03 -54.23 79.12
N SER A 346 -29.53 -53.50 80.12
CA SER A 346 -29.24 -52.06 80.01
C SER A 346 -28.25 -51.77 78.87
N LEU A 347 -27.12 -52.49 78.80
CA LEU A 347 -26.16 -52.33 77.72
C LEU A 347 -26.73 -52.75 76.35
N GLN A 348 -27.67 -53.69 76.29
CA GLN A 348 -28.36 -54.04 75.04
C GLN A 348 -29.33 -52.93 74.59
N GLN A 349 -30.01 -52.25 75.52
CA GLN A 349 -30.84 -51.08 75.21
C GLN A 349 -30.01 -49.87 74.75
N GLU A 350 -28.86 -49.63 75.39
CA GLU A 350 -27.89 -48.62 74.91
C GLU A 350 -27.36 -48.97 73.52
N LEU A 351 -27.01 -50.23 73.24
CA LEU A 351 -26.54 -50.66 71.92
C LEU A 351 -27.66 -50.61 70.86
N ALA A 352 -28.91 -50.81 71.24
CA ALA A 352 -30.07 -50.65 70.35
C ALA A 352 -30.31 -49.18 70.00
N THR A 353 -30.34 -48.29 70.99
CA THR A 353 -30.53 -46.84 70.77
C THR A 353 -29.35 -46.20 70.07
N VAL A 354 -28.10 -46.64 70.31
CA VAL A 354 -26.92 -46.20 69.54
C VAL A 354 -27.02 -46.64 68.07
N LYS A 355 -27.55 -47.83 67.79
CA LYS A 355 -27.81 -48.27 66.41
C LYS A 355 -28.87 -47.42 65.72
N GLU A 356 -30.04 -47.24 66.34
CA GLU A 356 -31.13 -46.42 65.82
C GLU A 356 -30.68 -44.98 65.52
N ASN A 357 -29.90 -44.37 66.43
CA ASN A 357 -29.29 -43.06 66.20
C ASN A 357 -28.24 -43.08 65.07
N SER A 358 -27.50 -44.18 64.89
CA SER A 358 -26.53 -44.30 63.78
C SER A 358 -27.22 -44.54 62.43
N ASP A 359 -28.32 -45.29 62.39
CA ASP A 359 -29.10 -45.57 61.19
C ASP A 359 -29.83 -44.30 60.73
N GLY A 360 -30.44 -43.55 61.66
CA GLY A 360 -31.02 -42.23 61.39
C GLY A 360 -29.97 -41.17 60.97
N LEU A 361 -28.75 -41.25 61.51
CA LEU A 361 -27.65 -40.41 61.04
C LEU A 361 -27.24 -40.77 59.60
N VAL A 362 -27.17 -42.06 59.26
CA VAL A 362 -26.91 -42.52 57.89
C VAL A 362 -28.00 -42.05 56.93
N GLU A 363 -29.28 -42.22 57.26
CA GLU A 363 -30.40 -41.72 56.43
C GLU A 363 -30.33 -40.18 56.25
N SER A 364 -29.98 -39.42 57.31
CA SER A 364 -29.79 -37.98 57.20
C SER A 364 -28.60 -37.59 56.29
N LEU A 365 -27.53 -38.38 56.30
CA LEU A 365 -26.35 -38.17 55.44
C LEU A 365 -26.60 -38.59 54.00
N GLU A 366 -27.36 -39.65 53.75
CA GLU A 366 -27.78 -40.06 52.40
C GLU A 366 -28.71 -39.01 51.78
N ASN A 367 -29.71 -38.53 52.53
CA ASN A 367 -30.59 -37.46 52.07
C ASN A 367 -29.82 -36.14 51.85
N ALA A 368 -28.94 -35.73 52.76
CA ALA A 368 -28.10 -34.54 52.55
C ALA A 368 -27.13 -34.69 51.36
N THR A 369 -26.59 -35.88 51.13
CA THR A 369 -25.73 -36.18 49.96
C THR A 369 -26.54 -36.12 48.66
N ARG A 370 -27.78 -36.61 48.70
CA ARG A 370 -28.72 -36.57 47.58
C ARG A 370 -29.12 -35.13 47.23
N GLU A 371 -29.55 -34.33 48.20
CA GLU A 371 -29.84 -32.90 48.00
C GLU A 371 -28.62 -32.12 47.50
N LEU A 372 -27.41 -32.46 47.98
CA LEU A 372 -26.16 -31.87 47.47
C LEU A 372 -25.87 -32.27 46.01
N SER A 373 -26.28 -33.47 45.58
CA SER A 373 -26.18 -33.90 44.17
C SER A 373 -27.24 -33.24 43.28
N GLU A 374 -28.50 -33.23 43.70
CA GLU A 374 -29.60 -32.64 42.95
C GLU A 374 -29.45 -31.11 42.81
N SER A 375 -28.96 -30.42 43.86
CA SER A 375 -28.61 -29.00 43.78
C SER A 375 -27.36 -28.72 42.94
N ARG A 376 -26.38 -29.62 42.90
CA ARG A 376 -25.20 -29.51 42.02
C ARG A 376 -25.59 -29.66 40.55
N ASP A 377 -26.50 -30.57 40.24
CA ASP A 377 -27.01 -30.76 38.87
C ASP A 377 -27.99 -29.64 38.46
N ALA A 378 -28.75 -29.07 39.40
CA ALA A 378 -29.50 -27.83 39.18
C ALA A 378 -28.57 -26.64 38.85
N VAL A 379 -27.45 -26.48 39.57
CA VAL A 379 -26.44 -25.46 39.25
C VAL A 379 -25.77 -25.73 37.89
N SER A 380 -25.45 -26.98 37.57
CA SER A 380 -24.89 -27.37 36.27
C SER A 380 -25.83 -27.03 35.10
N THR A 381 -27.11 -27.40 35.22
CA THR A 381 -28.12 -27.09 34.21
C THR A 381 -28.39 -25.59 34.10
N GLN A 382 -28.45 -24.85 35.22
CA GLN A 382 -28.56 -23.39 35.23
C GLN A 382 -27.37 -22.71 34.53
N GLN A 383 -26.12 -23.16 34.78
CA GLN A 383 -24.93 -22.67 34.09
C GLN A 383 -24.98 -22.96 32.59
N SER A 384 -25.49 -24.14 32.18
CA SER A 384 -25.65 -24.48 30.77
C SER A 384 -26.69 -23.58 30.06
N LEU A 385 -27.82 -23.28 30.73
CA LEU A 385 -28.85 -22.39 30.22
C LEU A 385 -28.36 -20.94 30.16
N GLN A 386 -27.63 -20.47 31.16
CA GLN A 386 -27.02 -19.15 31.15
C GLN A 386 -26.00 -19.02 30.01
N THR A 387 -25.15 -20.04 29.79
CA THR A 387 -24.21 -20.07 28.66
C THR A 387 -24.93 -20.01 27.31
N GLN A 388 -26.08 -20.70 27.18
CA GLN A 388 -26.91 -20.64 25.97
C GLN A 388 -27.60 -19.27 25.79
N LEU A 389 -28.04 -18.61 26.86
CA LEU A 389 -28.61 -17.26 26.82
C LEU A 389 -27.54 -16.22 26.44
N GLU A 390 -26.33 -16.31 27.00
CA GLU A 390 -25.21 -15.44 26.63
C GLU A 390 -24.79 -15.65 25.17
N ALA A 391 -24.78 -16.89 24.67
CA ALA A 391 -24.54 -17.19 23.26
C ALA A 391 -25.66 -16.63 22.35
N ARG A 392 -26.93 -16.78 22.73
CA ARG A 392 -28.09 -16.21 22.02
C ARG A 392 -28.09 -14.68 22.01
N ASN A 393 -27.69 -14.04 23.11
CA ASN A 393 -27.57 -12.58 23.16
C ASN A 393 -26.47 -12.08 22.22
N LYS A 394 -25.29 -12.73 22.21
CA LYS A 394 -24.21 -12.43 21.25
C LYS A 394 -24.64 -12.67 19.79
N GLU A 395 -25.42 -13.72 19.54
CA GLU A 395 -26.02 -13.97 18.22
C GLU A 395 -26.98 -12.83 17.83
N ILE A 396 -27.88 -12.41 18.73
CA ILE A 396 -28.81 -11.27 18.54
C ILE A 396 -28.07 -9.94 18.34
N GLU A 397 -26.99 -9.67 19.08
CA GLU A 397 -26.13 -8.50 18.92
C GLU A 397 -25.47 -8.50 17.52
N SER A 398 -24.86 -9.62 17.12
CA SER A 398 -24.24 -9.76 15.79
C SER A 398 -25.25 -9.63 14.65
N LEU A 399 -26.47 -10.14 14.83
CA LEU A 399 -27.56 -10.00 13.86
C LEU A 399 -28.06 -8.55 13.79
N ASN A 400 -28.20 -7.86 14.92
CA ASN A 400 -28.57 -6.44 14.96
C ASN A 400 -27.52 -5.55 14.31
N GLN A 401 -26.23 -5.77 14.59
CA GLN A 401 -25.13 -5.05 13.94
C GLN A 401 -25.18 -5.26 12.42
N ARG A 402 -25.27 -6.52 11.97
CA ARG A 402 -25.40 -6.87 10.56
C ARG A 402 -26.66 -6.28 9.88
N LEU A 403 -27.74 -6.06 10.63
CA LEU A 403 -28.96 -5.39 10.17
C LEU A 403 -28.75 -3.86 10.07
N GLN A 404 -27.99 -3.25 10.97
CA GLN A 404 -27.55 -1.86 10.85
C GLN A 404 -26.60 -1.66 9.66
N ASP A 405 -25.63 -2.55 9.47
CA ASP A 405 -24.70 -2.53 8.33
C ASP A 405 -25.46 -2.67 7.00
N ALA A 406 -26.41 -3.59 6.91
CA ALA A 406 -27.25 -3.77 5.73
C ALA A 406 -28.13 -2.53 5.45
N ARG A 407 -28.64 -1.85 6.48
CA ARG A 407 -29.38 -0.57 6.35
C ARG A 407 -28.46 0.57 5.90
N ALA A 408 -27.23 0.63 6.41
CA ALA A 408 -26.24 1.63 5.99
C ALA A 408 -25.79 1.40 4.54
N GLN A 409 -25.61 0.13 4.12
CA GLN A 409 -25.32 -0.24 2.73
C GLN A 409 -26.49 0.09 1.81
N LEU A 410 -27.74 -0.18 2.20
CA LEU A 410 -28.92 0.23 1.43
C LEU A 410 -28.99 1.75 1.25
N LYS A 411 -28.78 2.53 2.32
CA LYS A 411 -28.78 4.00 2.23
C LYS A 411 -27.66 4.53 1.32
N LYS A 412 -26.45 3.97 1.41
CA LYS A 412 -25.34 4.28 0.48
C LYS A 412 -25.72 3.95 -0.97
N LEU A 413 -26.37 2.81 -1.23
CA LEU A 413 -26.82 2.43 -2.56
C LEU A 413 -27.97 3.31 -3.08
N GLU A 414 -28.81 3.88 -2.22
CA GLU A 414 -29.82 4.89 -2.60
C GLU A 414 -29.18 6.25 -2.94
N GLU A 415 -28.15 6.66 -2.19
CA GLU A 415 -27.34 7.85 -2.47
C GLU A 415 -26.49 7.69 -3.75
N GLU A 416 -25.93 6.51 -4.00
CA GLU A 416 -25.25 6.16 -5.26
C GLU A 416 -26.24 6.08 -6.43
N LYS A 417 -27.42 5.49 -6.24
CA LYS A 417 -28.46 5.43 -7.29
C LYS A 417 -28.94 6.81 -7.70
N THR A 418 -29.25 7.68 -6.73
CA THR A 418 -29.71 9.05 -7.01
C THR A 418 -28.63 9.87 -7.73
N THR A 419 -27.36 9.77 -7.30
CA THR A 419 -26.23 10.42 -7.99
C THR A 419 -25.82 9.76 -9.31
N GLN A 420 -26.28 8.54 -9.62
CA GLN A 420 -26.18 7.96 -10.96
C GLN A 420 -27.32 8.42 -11.88
N THR A 421 -28.56 8.59 -11.38
CA THR A 421 -29.66 9.17 -12.18
C THR A 421 -29.36 10.61 -12.60
N THR A 422 -28.86 11.47 -11.72
CA THR A 422 -28.52 12.86 -12.12
C THR A 422 -27.40 12.89 -13.16
N LYS A 423 -26.39 12.01 -13.05
CA LYS A 423 -25.34 11.85 -14.08
C LYS A 423 -25.88 11.31 -15.40
N ALA A 424 -26.90 10.44 -15.38
CA ALA A 424 -27.56 9.97 -16.59
C ALA A 424 -28.32 11.12 -17.27
N GLU A 425 -29.07 11.93 -16.52
CA GLU A 425 -29.77 13.12 -17.01
C GLU A 425 -28.79 14.17 -17.57
N GLU A 426 -27.66 14.43 -16.90
CA GLU A 426 -26.58 15.29 -17.41
C GLU A 426 -25.94 14.77 -18.70
N MET A 427 -25.71 13.45 -18.80
CA MET A 427 -25.16 12.82 -20.01
C MET A 427 -26.17 12.82 -21.17
N GLU A 428 -27.45 12.62 -20.91
CA GLU A 428 -28.52 12.71 -21.92
C GLU A 428 -28.69 14.15 -22.42
N ALA A 429 -28.66 15.15 -21.52
CA ALA A 429 -28.62 16.56 -21.90
C ALA A 429 -27.36 16.94 -22.70
N SER A 430 -26.21 16.37 -22.35
CA SER A 430 -24.95 16.54 -23.08
C SER A 430 -25.03 15.95 -24.50
N LEU A 431 -25.51 14.71 -24.65
CA LEU A 431 -25.77 14.06 -25.94
C LEU A 431 -26.76 14.88 -26.79
N ALA A 432 -27.89 15.31 -26.22
CA ALA A 432 -28.86 16.16 -26.90
C ALA A 432 -28.30 17.54 -27.31
N SER A 433 -27.24 18.02 -26.66
CA SER A 433 -26.49 19.22 -27.09
C SER A 433 -25.52 18.92 -28.24
N SER A 434 -24.88 17.75 -28.24
CA SER A 434 -23.97 17.30 -29.30
C SER A 434 -24.73 16.99 -30.60
N ASP A 435 -25.89 16.34 -30.50
CA ASP A 435 -26.80 16.06 -31.61
C ASP A 435 -27.28 17.33 -32.32
N LYS A 436 -27.51 18.41 -31.57
CA LYS A 436 -27.86 19.72 -32.14
C LYS A 436 -26.68 20.30 -32.91
N ARG A 437 -25.47 20.26 -32.34
CA ARG A 437 -24.24 20.71 -33.03
C ARG A 437 -23.93 19.89 -34.27
N ALA A 438 -24.16 18.57 -34.26
CA ALA A 438 -24.00 17.72 -35.43
C ALA A 438 -24.95 18.16 -36.56
N LYS A 439 -26.25 18.34 -36.25
CA LYS A 439 -27.27 18.82 -37.20
C LYS A 439 -26.98 20.24 -37.71
N GLU A 440 -26.42 21.11 -36.87
CA GLU A 440 -25.96 22.45 -37.26
C GLU A 440 -24.74 22.38 -38.19
N LEU A 441 -23.75 21.53 -37.91
CA LEU A 441 -22.57 21.32 -38.74
C LEU A 441 -22.91 20.69 -40.10
N ASP A 442 -23.83 19.72 -40.17
CA ASP A 442 -24.35 19.19 -41.44
C ASP A 442 -25.09 20.28 -42.25
N ALA A 443 -25.85 21.13 -41.56
CA ALA A 443 -26.50 22.29 -42.15
C ALA A 443 -25.51 23.42 -42.56
N GLU A 444 -24.26 23.41 -42.10
CA GLU A 444 -23.19 24.28 -42.61
C GLU A 444 -22.38 23.60 -43.72
N LEU A 445 -22.11 22.30 -43.63
CA LEU A 445 -21.44 21.50 -44.64
C LEU A 445 -22.20 21.53 -45.97
N THR A 446 -23.53 21.38 -45.92
CA THR A 446 -24.41 21.48 -47.10
C THR A 446 -24.46 22.89 -47.70
N LYS A 447 -24.41 23.94 -46.87
CA LYS A 447 -24.26 25.33 -47.36
C LYS A 447 -22.89 25.54 -48.03
N ALA A 448 -21.82 25.01 -47.43
CA ALA A 448 -20.46 25.11 -47.96
C ALA A 448 -20.30 24.33 -49.28
N SER A 449 -20.88 23.13 -49.41
CA SER A 449 -20.88 22.39 -50.68
C SER A 449 -21.67 23.12 -51.77
N ASN A 450 -22.80 23.73 -51.42
CA ASN A 450 -23.57 24.54 -52.37
C ASN A 450 -22.81 25.80 -52.80
N ALA A 451 -22.16 26.51 -51.86
CA ALA A 451 -21.28 27.65 -52.18
C ALA A 451 -20.10 27.24 -53.08
N LYS A 452 -19.48 26.08 -52.82
CA LYS A 452 -18.40 25.51 -53.66
C LYS A 452 -18.88 25.14 -55.06
N ASN A 453 -20.10 24.63 -55.19
CA ASN A 453 -20.71 24.32 -56.50
C ASN A 453 -21.05 25.60 -57.29
N ILE A 454 -21.50 26.66 -56.62
CA ILE A 454 -21.74 27.98 -57.23
C ILE A 454 -20.43 28.63 -57.67
N SER A 455 -19.40 28.65 -56.82
CA SER A 455 -18.10 29.23 -57.18
C SER A 455 -17.39 28.45 -58.28
N LYS A 456 -17.52 27.10 -58.31
CA LYS A 456 -17.02 26.29 -59.43
C LYS A 456 -17.69 26.69 -60.75
N LYS A 457 -19.03 26.76 -60.79
CA LYS A 457 -19.76 27.20 -62.00
C LYS A 457 -19.31 28.58 -62.48
N LEU A 458 -19.15 29.55 -61.56
CA LEU A 458 -18.65 30.88 -61.91
C LEU A 458 -17.22 30.86 -62.47
N ILE A 459 -16.34 30.00 -61.95
CA ILE A 459 -14.98 29.80 -62.48
C ILE A 459 -15.03 29.15 -63.88
N ASP A 460 -15.90 28.16 -64.08
CA ASP A 460 -16.08 27.51 -65.38
C ASP A 460 -16.63 28.52 -66.42
N ASP A 461 -17.66 29.31 -66.08
CA ASP A 461 -18.21 30.39 -66.92
C ASP A 461 -17.15 31.44 -67.27
N LEU A 462 -16.40 31.95 -66.28
CA LEU A 462 -15.31 32.92 -66.52
C LEU A 462 -14.20 32.35 -67.41
N ASN A 463 -13.90 31.06 -67.30
CA ASN A 463 -12.95 30.40 -68.22
C ASN A 463 -13.49 30.34 -69.67
N THR A 464 -14.80 30.12 -69.88
CA THR A 464 -15.37 30.19 -71.23
C THR A 464 -15.26 31.59 -71.81
N GLN A 465 -15.54 32.64 -71.02
CA GLN A 465 -15.42 34.04 -71.45
C GLN A 465 -13.95 34.41 -71.77
N ILE A 466 -13.00 34.02 -70.93
CA ILE A 466 -11.57 34.23 -71.17
C ILE A 466 -11.11 33.54 -72.47
N ASN A 467 -11.61 32.34 -72.76
CA ASN A 467 -11.25 31.62 -73.99
C ASN A 467 -11.92 32.20 -75.24
N ALA A 468 -13.16 32.71 -75.13
CA ALA A 468 -13.80 33.47 -76.20
C ALA A 468 -13.03 34.75 -76.54
N LEU A 469 -12.67 35.56 -75.53
CA LEU A 469 -11.88 36.79 -75.70
C LEU A 469 -10.47 36.52 -76.24
N LYS A 470 -9.84 35.39 -75.88
CA LYS A 470 -8.57 34.95 -76.51
C LYS A 470 -8.74 34.64 -78.00
N LYS A 471 -9.82 33.96 -78.38
CA LYS A 471 -10.14 33.63 -79.78
C LYS A 471 -10.36 34.91 -80.59
N GLU A 472 -11.21 35.82 -80.10
CA GLU A 472 -11.46 37.13 -80.71
C GLU A 472 -10.17 37.96 -80.84
N LYS A 473 -9.30 37.96 -79.82
CA LYS A 473 -7.97 38.58 -79.89
C LYS A 473 -7.07 37.96 -80.95
N SER A 474 -7.11 36.64 -81.15
CA SER A 474 -6.33 35.99 -82.21
C SER A 474 -6.87 36.33 -83.62
N GLU A 475 -8.19 36.37 -83.79
CA GLU A 475 -8.83 36.71 -85.08
C GLU A 475 -8.63 38.18 -85.47
N SER A 476 -8.59 39.09 -84.49
CA SER A 476 -8.26 40.49 -84.71
C SER A 476 -6.76 40.69 -84.98
N GLN A 477 -5.86 39.94 -84.34
CA GLN A 477 -4.43 39.95 -84.68
C GLN A 477 -4.21 39.50 -86.14
N THR A 478 -4.81 38.38 -86.58
CA THR A 478 -4.64 37.92 -87.97
C THR A 478 -5.14 38.94 -89.01
N LYS A 479 -6.19 39.72 -88.68
CA LYS A 479 -6.70 40.79 -89.55
C LYS A 479 -5.75 42.00 -89.60
N ILE A 480 -5.04 42.31 -88.51
CA ILE A 480 -3.98 43.32 -88.50
C ILE A 480 -2.83 42.85 -89.40
N ASP A 481 -2.37 41.61 -89.24
CA ASP A 481 -1.25 41.06 -90.00
C ASP A 481 -1.56 40.99 -91.52
N GLU A 482 -2.80 40.67 -91.91
CA GLU A 482 -3.28 40.74 -93.30
C GLU A 482 -3.32 42.16 -93.89
N LEU A 483 -3.55 43.18 -93.06
CA LEU A 483 -3.58 44.58 -93.49
C LEU A 483 -2.15 45.15 -93.60
N THR A 484 -1.27 44.86 -92.63
CA THR A 484 0.14 45.25 -92.69
C THR A 484 0.84 44.65 -93.92
N LYS A 485 0.51 43.41 -94.30
CA LYS A 485 1.08 42.75 -95.49
C LYS A 485 0.69 43.38 -96.84
N LYS A 486 -0.24 44.34 -96.88
CA LYS A 486 -0.73 44.97 -98.12
C LYS A 486 -0.09 46.32 -98.47
N LEU A 487 0.87 46.83 -97.67
CA LEU A 487 1.20 48.26 -97.70
C LEU A 487 2.64 48.67 -98.12
N GLU A 488 3.61 47.77 -98.34
CA GLU A 488 5.01 48.20 -98.49
C GLU A 488 5.90 47.38 -99.46
N SER A 489 6.54 48.08 -100.41
CA SER A 489 7.69 47.57 -101.19
C SER A 489 8.49 48.70 -101.90
N GLN A 490 9.83 48.71 -101.72
CA GLN A 490 10.87 49.54 -102.39
C GLN A 490 10.96 51.06 -102.04
N PRO A 491 12.16 51.71 -102.13
CA PRO A 491 13.44 51.34 -101.48
C PRO A 491 14.26 52.55 -100.89
N ALA A 492 15.43 52.27 -100.27
CA ALA A 492 16.34 53.24 -99.60
C ALA A 492 17.45 53.82 -100.54
N PRO A 493 18.50 54.59 -100.11
CA PRO A 493 19.50 54.40 -99.00
C PRO A 493 19.64 55.69 -98.11
N PRO A 494 20.76 56.11 -97.42
CA PRO A 494 22.11 55.56 -97.16
C PRO A 494 22.60 55.67 -95.67
N THR A 495 23.90 55.98 -95.44
CA THR A 495 24.72 55.85 -94.19
C THR A 495 25.96 56.80 -94.24
N PRO A 496 26.72 57.18 -93.16
CA PRO A 496 27.32 56.28 -92.14
C PRO A 496 27.50 56.79 -90.67
N THR A 497 28.24 55.98 -89.90
CA THR A 497 28.40 55.78 -88.43
C THR A 497 29.64 56.52 -87.80
N PRO A 498 30.02 56.43 -86.48
CA PRO A 498 29.59 55.47 -85.42
C PRO A 498 29.46 55.91 -83.92
N THR A 499 28.88 54.98 -83.13
CA THR A 499 29.08 54.66 -81.67
C THR A 499 28.41 55.43 -80.51
N ALA A 500 28.01 54.63 -79.49
CA ALA A 500 27.69 54.92 -78.07
C ALA A 500 26.21 55.18 -77.63
N THR A 501 25.85 54.63 -76.46
CA THR A 501 24.51 54.59 -75.78
C THR A 501 24.44 55.55 -74.57
N PRO A 502 23.27 56.11 -74.16
CA PRO A 502 22.45 55.52 -73.07
C PRO A 502 20.92 55.91 -73.01
N THR A 503 20.27 55.63 -71.85
CA THR A 503 18.94 56.03 -71.27
C THR A 503 18.66 57.56 -71.17
N PRO A 504 17.48 58.12 -70.73
CA PRO A 504 16.43 57.69 -69.74
C PRO A 504 14.94 57.82 -70.24
N ALA A 505 13.81 57.64 -69.51
CA ALA A 505 13.34 57.88 -68.11
C ALA A 505 13.19 59.38 -67.71
N PRO A 506 12.43 59.83 -66.68
CA PRO A 506 12.07 59.22 -65.38
C PRO A 506 10.56 58.81 -65.33
N SER A 507 9.78 58.70 -64.23
CA SER A 507 9.88 58.93 -62.75
C SER A 507 8.92 57.94 -62.01
N GLN A 508 8.95 57.60 -60.71
CA GLN A 508 9.25 58.31 -59.44
C GLN A 508 8.17 59.36 -59.02
N PRO A 509 7.96 59.71 -57.72
CA PRO A 509 8.90 59.74 -56.57
C PRO A 509 8.88 58.55 -55.58
N ALA A 510 8.61 58.79 -54.27
CA ALA A 510 9.19 58.10 -53.10
C ALA A 510 8.31 58.32 -51.83
N ALA A 511 8.55 57.77 -50.61
CA ALA A 511 9.63 56.92 -50.08
C ALA A 511 9.21 56.11 -48.80
N THR A 512 10.13 55.28 -48.30
CA THR A 512 10.20 54.54 -46.99
C THR A 512 10.77 55.44 -45.85
N PRO A 513 11.22 55.02 -44.61
CA PRO A 513 11.46 53.68 -44.04
C PRO A 513 11.01 53.50 -42.55
N ALA A 514 11.81 52.84 -41.69
CA ALA A 514 11.36 52.13 -40.48
C ALA A 514 12.03 52.52 -39.14
N ALA A 515 11.35 52.14 -38.05
CA ALA A 515 11.84 51.78 -36.71
C ALA A 515 12.79 52.71 -35.91
N THR A 516 12.24 53.36 -34.86
CA THR A 516 12.76 53.34 -33.47
C THR A 516 11.69 53.90 -32.52
N GLY A 517 11.76 53.65 -31.21
CA GLY A 517 10.68 53.97 -30.26
C GLY A 517 11.09 54.88 -29.09
N GLY A 518 10.15 55.67 -28.55
CA GLY A 518 10.42 56.50 -27.37
C GLY A 518 9.27 57.38 -26.83
N GLY A 519 8.47 56.86 -25.88
CA GLY A 519 7.96 57.62 -24.73
C GLY A 519 6.67 58.49 -24.81
N LYS A 520 5.67 58.14 -23.97
CA LYS A 520 4.70 59.01 -23.21
C LYS A 520 3.94 60.11 -24.00
N LYS A 521 2.60 60.29 -23.91
CA LYS A 521 1.70 60.23 -22.73
C LYS A 521 0.21 60.46 -23.12
N LYS A 522 -0.74 60.07 -22.25
CA LYS A 522 -2.18 60.51 -22.15
C LYS A 522 -3.19 60.18 -23.30
N ASN A 523 -3.85 59.03 -23.20
CA ASN A 523 -5.27 58.86 -22.78
C ASN A 523 -6.37 59.84 -23.30
N LYS A 524 -7.50 59.33 -23.87
CA LYS A 524 -8.91 59.47 -23.33
C LYS A 524 -10.08 58.91 -24.21
N LYS A 525 -10.77 57.87 -23.67
CA LYS A 525 -12.21 57.45 -23.81
C LYS A 525 -12.82 56.80 -25.09
N LYS A 526 -13.53 55.69 -24.80
CA LYS A 526 -14.85 55.17 -25.30
C LYS A 526 -15.01 54.46 -26.67
N LYS A 527 -15.24 53.13 -26.58
CA LYS A 527 -16.53 52.40 -26.82
C LYS A 527 -17.46 52.90 -27.96
N GLY A 528 -17.89 52.09 -28.95
CA GLY A 528 -17.51 50.71 -29.35
C GLY A 528 -18.69 49.78 -29.74
N LYS A 529 -18.37 48.68 -30.45
CA LYS A 529 -19.11 47.40 -30.65
C LYS A 529 -20.52 47.39 -31.31
N GLY A 530 -20.60 46.65 -32.44
CA GLY A 530 -21.82 45.98 -32.97
C GLY A 530 -22.59 46.75 -34.05
N GLY A 531 -23.31 46.10 -34.98
CA GLY A 531 -23.40 44.65 -35.28
C GLY A 531 -24.78 44.23 -35.86
N ALA A 532 -24.79 43.24 -36.77
CA ALA A 532 -25.98 42.74 -37.51
C ALA A 532 -26.67 43.81 -38.41
N GLY A 533 -27.58 43.50 -39.33
CA GLY A 533 -28.07 42.21 -39.88
C GLY A 533 -29.20 42.50 -40.90
N GLY A 534 -29.31 41.76 -42.00
CA GLY A 534 -30.24 42.08 -43.10
C GLY A 534 -31.41 41.09 -43.28
N ALA A 535 -32.45 41.50 -44.01
CA ALA A 535 -33.55 40.61 -44.43
C ALA A 535 -34.35 41.12 -45.65
N SER A 536 -34.83 40.14 -46.44
CA SER A 536 -36.06 40.12 -47.30
C SER A 536 -36.29 41.10 -48.47
N ALA A 537 -36.71 40.49 -49.59
CA ALA A 537 -37.29 41.04 -50.83
C ALA A 537 -38.79 41.45 -50.65
N PRO A 538 -39.64 41.83 -51.66
CA PRO A 538 -39.64 41.44 -53.10
C PRO A 538 -39.95 42.55 -54.15
N ALA A 539 -40.18 42.14 -55.41
CA ALA A 539 -40.59 42.94 -56.58
C ALA A 539 -42.15 43.14 -56.63
N PRO A 540 -42.82 43.86 -57.59
CA PRO A 540 -42.56 43.87 -59.06
C PRO A 540 -42.89 45.17 -59.89
N ALA A 541 -42.68 45.07 -61.22
CA ALA A 541 -43.47 45.63 -62.36
C ALA A 541 -43.46 47.13 -62.80
N ALA A 542 -43.07 47.30 -64.09
CA ALA A 542 -43.69 48.10 -65.18
C ALA A 542 -43.63 49.66 -65.29
N GLU A 543 -43.27 50.13 -66.51
CA GLU A 543 -43.71 51.35 -67.26
C GLU A 543 -43.48 52.77 -66.67
N ALA A 544 -43.20 53.85 -67.43
CA ALA A 544 -42.96 54.07 -68.87
C ALA A 544 -42.02 55.30 -69.13
N ALA A 545 -41.88 55.72 -70.41
CA ALA A 545 -41.03 56.81 -70.95
C ALA A 545 -41.60 58.24 -70.67
N PRO A 546 -41.04 59.41 -71.13
CA PRO A 546 -40.17 59.62 -72.31
C PRO A 546 -39.09 60.76 -72.31
N ALA A 547 -38.44 60.92 -73.47
CA ALA A 547 -38.06 62.17 -74.16
C ALA A 547 -36.64 62.81 -74.05
N THR A 548 -35.84 62.57 -75.11
CA THR A 548 -35.06 63.57 -75.92
C THR A 548 -33.80 64.27 -75.34
N PRO A 549 -32.88 64.83 -76.19
CA PRO A 549 -32.86 64.89 -77.67
C PRO A 549 -31.59 64.35 -78.40
N GLU A 550 -31.73 64.26 -79.73
CA GLU A 550 -30.72 64.18 -80.82
C GLU A 550 -29.84 65.46 -80.95
N PRO A 551 -28.91 65.65 -81.94
CA PRO A 551 -28.66 64.96 -83.24
C PRO A 551 -27.19 64.50 -83.45
N ALA A 552 -26.63 64.16 -84.63
CA ALA A 552 -26.99 63.56 -85.94
C ALA A 552 -25.81 63.87 -86.93
N PRO A 553 -25.65 63.21 -88.10
CA PRO A 553 -24.37 63.17 -88.83
C PRO A 553 -24.22 64.20 -89.98
N ALA A 554 -23.08 64.14 -90.72
CA ALA A 554 -22.74 65.05 -91.81
C ALA A 554 -22.37 64.35 -93.13
N THR A 555 -22.79 64.94 -94.26
CA THR A 555 -22.47 64.56 -95.66
C THR A 555 -22.57 65.79 -96.57
N PRO A 556 -21.62 66.06 -97.50
CA PRO A 556 -21.77 67.17 -98.46
C PRO A 556 -21.45 66.82 -99.93
N VAL A 557 -22.40 67.09 -100.85
CA VAL A 557 -22.15 67.33 -102.30
C VAL A 557 -23.15 68.39 -102.82
N GLU A 558 -22.63 69.32 -103.61
CA GLU A 558 -23.21 70.32 -104.55
C GLU A 558 -24.74 70.61 -104.64
N THR A 559 -25.10 71.91 -104.75
CA THR A 559 -26.11 72.46 -105.69
C THR A 559 -25.96 73.98 -105.88
N PRO A 560 -26.00 74.53 -107.12
CA PRO A 560 -26.32 75.94 -107.37
C PRO A 560 -27.45 76.17 -108.40
N GLY A 561 -28.16 77.31 -108.34
CA GLY A 561 -29.05 77.78 -109.42
C GLY A 561 -30.20 78.71 -109.01
N ASN A 562 -30.16 79.96 -109.50
CA ASN A 562 -31.29 80.92 -109.63
C ASN A 562 -30.81 81.99 -110.63
N ALA A 563 -31.42 82.21 -111.81
CA ALA A 563 -32.77 82.73 -112.06
C ALA A 563 -32.93 84.24 -111.77
N ALA A 564 -33.32 85.11 -112.71
CA ALA A 564 -33.37 84.97 -114.18
C ALA A 564 -33.45 86.35 -114.88
N LEU A 565 -33.03 86.42 -116.14
CA LEU A 565 -33.37 87.37 -117.22
C LEU A 565 -33.08 88.90 -117.07
N GLU A 566 -32.92 89.45 -115.87
CA GLU A 566 -32.07 90.65 -115.64
C GLU A 566 -30.85 90.32 -114.78
N ALA A 567 -30.98 89.24 -114.00
CA ALA A 567 -30.00 88.16 -114.01
C ALA A 567 -30.00 87.36 -115.36
N GLU A 568 -30.20 88.03 -116.50
CA GLU A 568 -29.47 87.78 -117.77
C GLU A 568 -28.64 89.00 -118.13
N ILE A 569 -29.01 90.26 -117.93
CA ILE A 569 -28.14 91.38 -118.37
C ILE A 569 -26.93 91.56 -117.43
N ALA A 570 -27.09 91.28 -116.13
CA ALA A 570 -25.96 91.06 -115.22
C ALA A 570 -25.29 89.70 -115.54
N GLN A 571 -26.09 88.63 -115.66
CA GLN A 571 -25.59 87.27 -115.94
C GLN A 571 -24.98 87.10 -117.35
N LEU A 572 -25.10 88.05 -118.28
CA LEU A 572 -24.49 88.06 -119.63
C LEU A 572 -23.17 88.82 -119.61
N LYS A 573 -23.00 89.76 -118.68
CA LYS A 573 -21.68 90.35 -118.38
C LYS A 573 -20.87 89.41 -117.50
N GLU A 574 -21.54 88.73 -116.57
CA GLU A 574 -20.97 87.68 -115.74
C GLU A 574 -20.79 86.38 -116.55
N GLU A 575 -21.67 86.01 -117.48
CA GLU A 575 -21.41 84.96 -118.48
C GLU A 575 -20.32 85.40 -119.46
N VAL A 576 -20.11 86.68 -119.77
CA VAL A 576 -18.93 87.06 -120.58
C VAL A 576 -17.65 86.91 -119.75
N ALA A 577 -17.64 87.22 -118.46
CA ALA A 577 -16.49 86.95 -117.58
C ALA A 577 -16.30 85.45 -117.27
N GLU A 578 -17.38 84.69 -117.13
CA GLU A 578 -17.37 83.23 -117.01
C GLU A 578 -17.08 82.56 -118.35
N LYS A 579 -17.42 83.15 -119.51
CA LYS A 579 -17.02 82.65 -120.83
C LYS A 579 -15.62 83.08 -121.20
N ASP A 580 -15.09 84.20 -120.71
CA ASP A 580 -13.67 84.53 -120.82
C ASP A 580 -12.82 83.62 -119.92
N SER A 581 -13.25 83.34 -118.68
CA SER A 581 -12.56 82.38 -117.80
C SER A 581 -12.88 80.91 -118.13
N GLN A 582 -13.99 80.60 -118.80
CA GLN A 582 -14.20 79.32 -119.48
C GLN A 582 -13.42 79.26 -120.79
N ILE A 583 -13.15 80.36 -121.50
CA ILE A 583 -12.18 80.41 -122.61
C ILE A 583 -10.76 80.26 -122.06
N GLU A 584 -10.45 80.69 -120.84
CA GLU A 584 -9.17 80.36 -120.21
C GLU A 584 -9.08 78.87 -119.80
N ARG A 585 -10.19 78.29 -119.31
CA ARG A 585 -10.29 76.85 -119.04
C ARG A 585 -10.42 76.00 -120.32
N LEU A 586 -10.93 76.54 -121.42
CA LEU A 586 -11.13 75.87 -122.71
C LEU A 586 -10.00 76.09 -123.70
N SER A 587 -9.19 77.15 -123.56
CA SER A 587 -7.88 77.28 -124.21
C SER A 587 -6.86 76.36 -123.55
N LYS A 588 -6.93 76.19 -122.22
CA LYS A 588 -6.21 75.10 -121.52
C LYS A 588 -6.73 73.71 -121.92
N LYS A 589 -8.06 73.54 -122.15
CA LYS A 589 -8.60 72.36 -122.86
C LYS A 589 -8.50 72.40 -124.41
N ARG A 590 -7.73 73.34 -124.95
CA ARG A 590 -7.35 73.36 -126.38
C ARG A 590 -5.92 72.93 -126.63
N LYS A 591 -5.11 72.82 -125.56
CA LYS A 591 -4.06 71.79 -125.53
C LYS A 591 -4.71 70.42 -125.68
N THR A 592 -5.76 70.10 -124.93
CA THR A 592 -6.53 68.85 -125.14
C THR A 592 -7.42 68.81 -126.40
N GLU A 593 -7.12 69.60 -127.44
CA GLU A 593 -7.58 69.41 -128.83
C GLU A 593 -6.38 69.19 -129.79
N GLU A 594 -5.20 69.67 -129.39
CA GLU A 594 -3.88 69.32 -129.96
C GLU A 594 -3.44 67.94 -129.43
N ASP A 595 -3.51 67.69 -128.12
CA ASP A 595 -3.34 66.37 -127.49
C ASP A 595 -4.38 65.37 -128.05
N LEU A 596 -5.62 65.76 -128.39
CA LEU A 596 -6.59 64.85 -129.04
C LEU A 596 -6.36 64.68 -130.55
N ARG A 597 -5.42 65.41 -131.16
CA ARG A 597 -4.94 65.15 -132.52
C ARG A 597 -3.65 64.35 -132.49
N GLU A 598 -2.74 64.64 -131.59
CA GLU A 598 -1.59 63.78 -131.29
C GLU A 598 -2.04 62.44 -130.69
N GLU A 599 -3.19 62.35 -130.00
CA GLU A 599 -3.78 61.10 -129.51
C GLU A 599 -4.67 60.44 -130.57
N ILE A 600 -5.17 61.14 -131.60
CA ILE A 600 -5.75 60.48 -132.79
C ILE A 600 -4.66 59.99 -133.74
N GLU A 601 -3.59 60.76 -133.96
CA GLU A 601 -2.43 60.37 -134.77
C GLU A 601 -1.60 59.29 -134.04
N SER A 602 -1.52 59.34 -132.70
CA SER A 602 -1.03 58.24 -131.86
C SER A 602 -2.02 57.09 -131.76
N LEU A 603 -3.34 57.26 -131.84
CA LEU A 603 -4.27 56.12 -131.98
C LEU A 603 -4.28 55.56 -133.40
N GLU A 604 -3.88 56.32 -134.43
CA GLU A 604 -3.66 55.82 -135.78
C GLU A 604 -2.29 55.15 -135.91
N GLU A 605 -1.20 55.67 -135.32
CA GLU A 605 0.08 54.97 -135.20
C GLU A 605 -0.01 53.78 -134.22
N ASN A 606 -0.81 53.85 -133.16
CA ASN A 606 -1.12 52.68 -132.33
C ASN A 606 -2.14 51.75 -133.00
N LEU A 607 -3.01 52.18 -133.91
CA LEU A 607 -3.79 51.24 -134.76
C LEU A 607 -2.96 50.67 -135.90
N LEU A 608 -1.89 51.35 -136.33
CA LEU A 608 -0.90 50.82 -137.25
C LEU A 608 0.06 49.88 -136.53
N THR A 609 0.42 50.14 -135.27
CA THR A 609 1.33 49.33 -134.46
C THR A 609 0.60 48.18 -133.78
N ILE A 610 -0.60 48.37 -133.23
CA ILE A 610 -1.53 47.27 -132.86
C ILE A 610 -2.02 46.58 -134.13
N GLY A 611 -2.03 47.23 -135.29
CA GLY A 611 -2.28 46.61 -136.60
C GLY A 611 -1.13 45.70 -137.03
N GLN A 612 0.11 46.16 -136.90
CA GLN A 612 1.35 45.43 -137.15
C GLN A 612 1.49 44.29 -136.12
N ASP A 613 1.26 44.54 -134.84
CA ASP A 613 1.18 43.56 -133.77
C ASP A 613 -0.05 42.66 -133.90
N HIS A 614 -1.12 43.04 -134.60
CA HIS A 614 -2.22 42.14 -134.96
C HIS A 614 -1.92 41.35 -136.25
N VAL A 615 -1.03 41.80 -137.12
CA VAL A 615 -0.50 40.98 -138.21
C VAL A 615 0.52 40.00 -137.64
N GLU A 616 1.49 40.47 -136.85
CA GLU A 616 2.44 39.63 -136.13
C GLU A 616 1.75 38.73 -135.10
N ALA A 617 0.75 39.17 -134.35
CA ALA A 617 -0.02 38.28 -133.48
C ALA A 617 -0.95 37.37 -134.26
N LYS A 618 -1.27 37.63 -135.54
CA LYS A 618 -2.05 36.72 -136.40
C LYS A 618 -1.16 35.78 -137.21
N GLU A 619 0.12 36.10 -137.38
CA GLU A 619 1.15 35.16 -137.82
C GLU A 619 1.69 34.33 -136.65
N LYS A 620 1.85 34.91 -135.46
CA LYS A 620 2.10 34.19 -134.19
C LYS A 620 0.87 33.39 -133.76
N ILE A 621 -0.37 33.83 -134.01
CA ILE A 621 -1.56 32.98 -133.84
C ILE A 621 -1.63 31.94 -134.96
N LYS A 622 -1.23 32.20 -136.21
CA LYS A 622 -1.14 31.12 -137.21
C LYS A 622 -0.05 30.11 -136.91
N SER A 623 1.11 30.52 -136.37
CA SER A 623 2.16 29.60 -135.93
C SER A 623 1.73 28.89 -134.66
N LEU A 624 1.13 29.57 -133.69
CA LEU A 624 0.50 28.95 -132.52
C LEU A 624 -0.76 28.15 -132.86
N GLU A 625 -1.40 28.31 -134.03
CA GLU A 625 -2.50 27.49 -134.52
C GLU A 625 -2.00 26.30 -135.32
N ALA A 626 -0.90 26.43 -136.07
CA ALA A 626 -0.16 25.32 -136.63
C ALA A 626 0.43 24.46 -135.50
N GLU A 627 1.14 25.05 -134.55
CA GLU A 627 1.64 24.43 -133.32
C GLU A 627 0.48 23.95 -132.43
N LYS A 628 -0.72 24.53 -132.43
CA LYS A 628 -1.89 24.00 -131.71
C LYS A 628 -2.65 22.94 -132.50
N VAL A 629 -2.46 22.83 -133.81
CA VAL A 629 -2.89 21.68 -134.62
C VAL A 629 -1.87 20.54 -134.49
N GLU A 630 -0.59 20.84 -134.40
CA GLU A 630 0.49 19.88 -134.18
C GLU A 630 0.56 19.43 -132.72
N LEU A 631 0.36 20.32 -131.74
CA LEU A 631 0.13 19.98 -130.34
C LEU A 631 -1.25 19.34 -130.14
N LYS A 632 -2.27 19.61 -130.97
CA LYS A 632 -3.49 18.77 -130.97
C LYS A 632 -3.25 17.41 -131.60
N ALA A 633 -2.38 17.29 -132.61
CA ALA A 633 -2.00 16.00 -133.17
C ALA A 633 -1.16 15.21 -132.17
N GLN A 634 -0.22 15.86 -131.47
CA GLN A 634 0.57 15.29 -130.38
C GLN A 634 -0.29 15.03 -129.14
N ILE A 635 -1.28 15.87 -128.79
CA ILE A 635 -2.27 15.58 -127.74
C ILE A 635 -3.13 14.39 -128.16
N VAL A 636 -3.61 14.29 -129.41
CA VAL A 636 -4.35 13.11 -129.89
C VAL A 636 -3.46 11.87 -129.91
N ASP A 637 -2.18 11.96 -130.27
CA ASP A 637 -1.26 10.82 -130.25
C ASP A 637 -0.75 10.50 -128.83
N LEU A 638 -0.78 11.46 -127.90
CA LEU A 638 -0.53 11.26 -126.46
C LEU A 638 -1.77 10.73 -125.75
N GLU A 639 -2.98 11.15 -126.11
CA GLU A 639 -4.27 10.59 -125.70
C GLU A 639 -4.43 9.18 -126.28
N LYS A 640 -3.92 8.91 -127.47
CA LYS A 640 -3.82 7.57 -128.06
C LYS A 640 -2.76 6.71 -127.37
N LYS A 641 -1.66 7.29 -126.90
CA LYS A 641 -0.68 6.60 -126.03
C LYS A 641 -1.26 6.33 -124.63
N VAL A 642 -1.95 7.31 -124.03
CA VAL A 642 -2.61 7.24 -122.71
C VAL A 642 -3.83 6.31 -122.74
N SER A 643 -4.57 6.23 -123.85
CA SER A 643 -5.62 5.21 -124.05
C SER A 643 -5.05 3.83 -124.40
N SER A 644 -3.86 3.76 -125.00
CA SER A 644 -3.10 2.49 -125.11
C SER A 644 -2.41 2.05 -123.80
N SER A 645 -2.31 2.92 -122.80
CA SER A 645 -1.97 2.57 -121.41
C SER A 645 -3.16 2.62 -120.44
N ALA A 646 -4.39 2.82 -120.96
CA ALA A 646 -5.64 2.71 -120.19
C ALA A 646 -6.06 1.25 -119.94
N SER A 647 -5.09 0.33 -119.86
CA SER A 647 -5.26 -1.04 -119.39
C SER A 647 -4.90 -1.22 -117.91
N ASP A 648 -4.36 -0.20 -117.24
CA ASP A 648 -3.91 -0.27 -115.83
C ASP A 648 -4.75 0.54 -114.82
N ALA A 649 -6.04 0.70 -115.11
CA ALA A 649 -7.03 1.15 -114.11
C ALA A 649 -7.06 0.24 -112.85
N GLN A 650 -6.59 -1.00 -112.97
CA GLN A 650 -6.42 -1.95 -111.88
C GLN A 650 -5.12 -1.75 -111.08
N ALA A 651 -4.10 -1.04 -111.60
CA ALA A 651 -2.91 -0.67 -110.83
C ALA A 651 -3.17 0.57 -109.96
N SER A 652 -3.88 1.58 -110.49
CA SER A 652 -4.22 2.80 -109.73
C SER A 652 -5.07 2.50 -108.49
N SER A 653 -6.11 1.65 -108.62
CA SER A 653 -6.95 1.25 -107.48
C SER A 653 -6.22 0.35 -106.47
N LYS A 654 -5.26 -0.48 -106.90
CA LYS A 654 -4.37 -1.23 -106.00
C LYS A 654 -3.43 -0.30 -105.25
N LEU A 655 -2.73 0.59 -105.94
CA LEU A 655 -1.83 1.57 -105.31
C LEU A 655 -2.55 2.49 -104.32
N GLN A 656 -3.78 2.93 -104.62
CA GLN A 656 -4.58 3.70 -103.66
C GLN A 656 -4.97 2.85 -102.44
N GLY A 657 -5.39 1.59 -102.66
CA GLY A 657 -5.65 0.65 -101.57
C GLY A 657 -4.42 0.37 -100.71
N GLU A 658 -3.27 0.14 -101.33
CA GLU A 658 -1.97 -0.08 -100.69
C GLU A 658 -1.53 1.15 -99.88
N ILE A 659 -1.71 2.37 -100.42
CA ILE A 659 -1.44 3.63 -99.71
C ILE A 659 -2.37 3.79 -98.50
N ASP A 660 -3.65 3.46 -98.62
CA ASP A 660 -4.61 3.59 -97.52
C ASP A 660 -4.41 2.48 -96.47
N THR A 661 -4.05 1.25 -96.86
CA THR A 661 -3.59 0.23 -95.90
C THR A 661 -2.31 0.64 -95.19
N LEU A 662 -1.34 1.24 -95.89
CA LEU A 662 -0.08 1.69 -95.31
C LEU A 662 -0.27 2.88 -94.35
N LYS A 663 -1.30 3.73 -94.58
CA LYS A 663 -1.74 4.73 -93.59
C LYS A 663 -2.34 4.06 -92.36
N THR A 664 -3.25 3.10 -92.53
CA THR A 664 -3.83 2.39 -91.38
C THR A 664 -2.76 1.64 -90.60
N GLU A 665 -1.79 1.00 -91.26
CA GLU A 665 -0.64 0.35 -90.62
C GLU A 665 0.26 1.37 -89.90
N TYR A 666 0.47 2.56 -90.45
CA TYR A 666 1.25 3.62 -89.81
C TYR A 666 0.55 4.18 -88.56
N ASP A 667 -0.75 4.46 -88.61
CA ASP A 667 -1.50 4.91 -87.44
C ASP A 667 -1.65 3.78 -86.40
N ASP A 668 -1.83 2.52 -86.81
CA ASP A 668 -1.72 1.33 -85.97
C ASP A 668 -0.36 1.25 -85.27
N LEU A 669 0.75 1.42 -86.00
CA LEU A 669 2.10 1.42 -85.44
C LEU A 669 2.32 2.60 -84.48
N LYS A 670 1.69 3.74 -84.74
CA LYS A 670 1.75 4.93 -83.90
C LYS A 670 0.95 4.76 -82.61
N GLU A 671 -0.22 4.11 -82.65
CA GLU A 671 -0.95 3.71 -81.44
C GLU A 671 -0.20 2.61 -80.65
N LYS A 672 0.39 1.63 -81.33
CA LYS A 672 1.26 0.61 -80.72
C LYS A 672 2.52 1.24 -80.11
N THR A 673 3.08 2.28 -80.71
CA THR A 673 4.21 3.04 -80.15
C THR A 673 3.78 3.88 -78.96
N ALA A 674 2.63 4.54 -79.01
CA ALA A 674 2.09 5.34 -77.91
C ALA A 674 1.73 4.49 -76.69
N THR A 675 1.14 3.31 -76.90
CA THR A 675 0.85 2.33 -75.84
C THR A 675 2.13 1.74 -75.25
N LEU A 676 3.09 1.31 -76.08
CA LEU A 676 4.42 0.88 -75.59
C LEU A 676 5.17 1.99 -74.83
N GLN A 677 5.00 3.27 -75.21
CA GLN A 677 5.57 4.41 -74.49
C GLN A 677 4.87 4.65 -73.14
N ALA A 678 3.55 4.47 -73.08
CA ALA A 678 2.78 4.52 -71.82
C ALA A 678 3.16 3.36 -70.88
N ASP A 679 3.26 2.13 -71.41
CA ASP A 679 3.68 0.94 -70.66
C ASP A 679 5.13 1.04 -70.18
N LEU A 680 6.03 1.60 -71.00
CA LEU A 680 7.40 1.92 -70.57
C LEU A 680 7.38 2.92 -69.40
N GLY A 681 6.54 3.95 -69.47
CA GLY A 681 6.35 4.92 -68.39
C GLY A 681 5.80 4.28 -67.11
N ALA A 682 4.78 3.43 -67.23
CA ALA A 682 4.21 2.69 -66.12
C ALA A 682 5.21 1.70 -65.49
N ALA A 683 5.99 0.98 -66.31
CA ALA A 683 7.04 0.08 -65.87
C ALA A 683 8.20 0.84 -65.17
N GLN A 684 8.57 2.02 -65.66
CA GLN A 684 9.56 2.89 -65.00
C GLN A 684 9.03 3.42 -63.65
N GLN A 685 7.77 3.83 -63.56
CA GLN A 685 7.16 4.23 -62.28
C GLN A 685 7.05 3.06 -61.29
N LEU A 686 6.64 1.88 -61.76
CA LEU A 686 6.61 0.66 -60.95
C LEU A 686 8.01 0.29 -60.43
N ALA A 687 9.04 0.38 -61.28
CA ALA A 687 10.42 0.14 -60.90
C ALA A 687 10.92 1.17 -59.87
N GLN A 688 10.67 2.47 -60.09
CA GLN A 688 11.02 3.52 -59.15
C GLN A 688 10.33 3.35 -57.79
N ASN A 689 9.05 2.96 -57.78
CA ASN A 689 8.33 2.70 -56.53
C ASN A 689 8.89 1.46 -55.83
N ARG A 690 9.10 0.34 -56.53
CA ARG A 690 9.77 -0.84 -55.94
C ARG A 690 11.18 -0.56 -55.44
N PHE A 691 11.93 0.37 -56.04
CA PHE A 691 13.22 0.82 -55.51
C PHE A 691 13.09 1.66 -54.24
N LYS A 692 12.03 2.47 -54.09
CA LYS A 692 11.70 3.14 -52.82
C LYS A 692 11.28 2.11 -51.77
N ASP A 693 10.33 1.24 -52.09
CA ASP A 693 9.85 0.17 -51.19
C ASP A 693 11.00 -0.69 -50.67
N LEU A 694 11.95 -1.08 -51.54
CA LEU A 694 13.16 -1.83 -51.16
C LEU A 694 14.17 -1.02 -50.35
N THR A 695 14.16 0.31 -50.46
CA THR A 695 15.00 1.20 -49.65
C THR A 695 14.37 1.42 -48.27
N ASP A 696 13.07 1.68 -48.21
CA ASP A 696 12.30 1.81 -46.98
C ASP A 696 12.32 0.51 -46.16
N LEU A 697 12.16 -0.64 -46.81
CA LEU A 697 12.32 -1.97 -46.19
C LEU A 697 13.74 -2.19 -45.65
N ARG A 698 14.78 -1.70 -46.33
CA ARG A 698 16.17 -1.75 -45.83
C ARG A 698 16.37 -0.83 -44.63
N GLU A 699 15.82 0.37 -44.66
CA GLU A 699 15.86 1.29 -43.52
C GLU A 699 15.12 0.72 -42.29
N VAL A 700 13.93 0.15 -42.48
CA VAL A 700 13.17 -0.51 -41.41
C VAL A 700 13.95 -1.70 -40.85
N LEU A 701 14.54 -2.54 -41.70
CA LEU A 701 15.37 -3.67 -41.26
C LEU A 701 16.63 -3.19 -40.52
N GLN A 702 17.27 -2.12 -40.99
CA GLN A 702 18.45 -1.51 -40.35
C GLN A 702 18.12 -0.85 -39.01
N LYS A 703 16.92 -0.29 -38.83
CA LYS A 703 16.40 0.27 -37.56
C LYS A 703 15.96 -0.83 -36.59
N ALA A 704 15.37 -1.92 -37.07
CA ALA A 704 14.98 -3.07 -36.25
C ALA A 704 16.16 -3.93 -35.78
N GLN A 705 17.30 -3.94 -36.50
CA GLN A 705 18.49 -4.70 -36.10
C GLN A 705 19.09 -4.32 -34.72
N PRO A 706 19.30 -3.04 -34.36
CA PRO A 706 19.75 -2.66 -33.02
C PRO A 706 18.70 -2.94 -31.95
N GLU A 707 17.41 -2.75 -32.22
CA GLU A 707 16.32 -3.12 -31.30
C GLU A 707 16.34 -4.63 -31.00
N LEU A 708 16.51 -5.47 -32.03
CA LEU A 708 16.71 -6.91 -31.91
C LEU A 708 18.03 -7.31 -31.22
N LYS A 709 18.99 -6.39 -31.04
CA LYS A 709 20.18 -6.60 -30.19
C LYS A 709 19.90 -6.19 -28.75
N SER A 710 19.24 -5.04 -28.54
CA SER A 710 18.79 -4.57 -27.22
C SER A 710 17.88 -5.60 -26.54
N LEU A 711 16.80 -6.02 -27.21
CA LEU A 711 15.88 -7.05 -26.72
C LEU A 711 16.58 -8.39 -26.41
N ARG A 712 17.67 -8.73 -27.11
CA ARG A 712 18.48 -9.93 -26.78
C ARG A 712 19.34 -9.71 -25.54
N GLN A 713 19.96 -8.54 -25.37
CA GLN A 713 20.71 -8.17 -24.17
C GLN A 713 19.79 -8.06 -22.95
N GLU A 714 18.62 -7.44 -23.09
CA GLU A 714 17.54 -7.42 -22.09
C GLU A 714 17.06 -8.83 -21.75
N SER A 715 16.88 -9.72 -22.74
CA SER A 715 16.54 -11.13 -22.47
C SER A 715 17.65 -11.91 -21.75
N ALA A 716 18.89 -11.41 -21.75
CA ALA A 716 20.01 -11.98 -21.01
C ALA A 716 20.09 -11.41 -19.58
N THR A 717 19.93 -10.10 -19.39
CA THR A 717 19.87 -9.49 -18.06
C THR A 717 18.61 -9.90 -17.29
N LEU A 718 17.49 -10.16 -17.98
CA LEU A 718 16.29 -10.77 -17.39
C LEU A 718 16.49 -12.25 -17.00
N LYS A 719 17.51 -12.94 -17.53
CA LYS A 719 17.90 -14.27 -17.05
C LYS A 719 18.81 -14.17 -15.81
N THR A 720 19.85 -13.34 -15.85
CA THR A 720 20.74 -13.17 -14.69
C THR A 720 19.98 -12.63 -13.48
N THR A 721 19.13 -11.61 -13.64
CA THR A 721 18.30 -11.10 -12.55
C THR A 721 17.26 -12.12 -12.05
N LYS A 722 16.74 -13.00 -12.91
CA LYS A 722 15.88 -14.12 -12.48
C LYS A 722 16.67 -15.16 -11.68
N GLU A 723 17.91 -15.43 -12.05
CA GLU A 723 18.80 -16.34 -11.32
C GLU A 723 19.23 -15.74 -9.98
N GLU A 724 19.56 -14.44 -9.92
CA GLU A 724 19.81 -13.68 -8.68
C GLU A 724 18.58 -13.59 -7.78
N LEU A 725 17.37 -13.48 -8.34
CA LEU A 725 16.13 -13.57 -7.56
C LEU A 725 15.91 -14.99 -7.04
N ALA A 726 16.29 -16.02 -7.79
CA ALA A 726 16.23 -17.41 -7.33
C ALA A 726 17.25 -17.70 -6.21
N THR A 727 18.46 -17.14 -6.25
CA THR A 727 19.41 -17.24 -5.13
C THR A 727 18.91 -16.47 -3.92
N LYS A 728 18.47 -15.22 -4.07
CA LYS A 728 17.90 -14.42 -2.96
C LYS A 728 16.67 -15.08 -2.32
N VAL A 729 15.78 -15.70 -3.11
CA VAL A 729 14.64 -16.48 -2.58
C VAL A 729 15.08 -17.76 -1.85
N LYS A 730 16.20 -18.38 -2.26
CA LYS A 730 16.78 -19.50 -1.51
C LYS A 730 17.42 -19.02 -0.20
N GLU A 731 18.20 -17.95 -0.26
CA GLU A 731 18.84 -17.32 0.91
C GLU A 731 17.80 -16.89 1.95
N LEU A 732 16.71 -16.21 1.54
CA LEU A 732 15.58 -15.89 2.41
C LEU A 732 14.99 -17.15 3.07
N LYS A 733 14.73 -18.22 2.31
CA LYS A 733 14.21 -19.49 2.86
C LYS A 733 15.19 -20.18 3.82
N ASP A 734 16.50 -20.03 3.62
CA ASP A 734 17.52 -20.55 4.52
C ASP A 734 17.74 -19.63 5.74
N MET A 735 17.44 -18.33 5.64
CA MET A 735 17.38 -17.40 6.78
C MET A 735 16.12 -17.61 7.62
N GLU A 736 14.94 -17.82 7.00
CA GLU A 736 13.71 -18.22 7.69
C GLU A 736 13.87 -19.50 8.51
N LYS A 737 14.66 -20.48 8.01
CA LYS A 737 14.98 -21.70 8.77
C LYS A 737 15.81 -21.36 10.00
N ARG A 738 16.91 -20.62 9.82
CA ARG A 738 17.76 -20.14 10.93
C ARG A 738 16.98 -19.33 11.95
N GLU A 739 16.04 -18.48 11.52
CA GLU A 739 15.15 -17.74 12.40
C GLU A 739 14.23 -18.68 13.21
N LYS A 740 13.63 -19.67 12.56
CA LYS A 740 12.77 -20.69 13.22
C LYS A 740 13.56 -21.59 14.17
N ASP A 741 14.82 -21.86 13.88
CA ASP A 741 15.71 -22.64 14.75
C ASP A 741 16.25 -21.80 15.92
N LEU A 742 16.66 -20.55 15.68
CA LEU A 742 17.00 -19.59 16.74
C LEU A 742 15.82 -19.30 17.67
N LYS A 743 14.58 -19.22 17.16
CA LYS A 743 13.38 -19.13 17.99
C LYS A 743 13.21 -20.35 18.91
N ARG A 744 13.44 -21.56 18.39
CA ARG A 744 13.46 -22.79 19.22
C ARG A 744 14.59 -22.78 20.26
N ASP A 745 15.74 -22.21 19.94
CA ASP A 745 16.84 -22.07 20.89
C ASP A 745 16.56 -21.02 21.97
N VAL A 746 15.92 -19.90 21.62
CA VAL A 746 15.41 -18.92 22.58
C VAL A 746 14.32 -19.53 23.47
N GLU A 747 13.35 -20.27 22.92
CA GLU A 747 12.33 -20.99 23.69
C GLU A 747 12.95 -22.04 24.64
N ARG A 748 14.02 -22.74 24.20
CA ARG A 748 14.78 -23.68 25.05
C ARG A 748 15.55 -22.96 26.15
N ALA A 749 16.22 -21.85 25.83
CA ALA A 749 16.95 -21.04 26.80
C ALA A 749 16.01 -20.39 27.84
N GLN A 750 14.83 -19.91 27.41
CA GLN A 750 13.79 -19.39 28.31
C GLN A 750 13.27 -20.46 29.26
N LYS A 751 13.00 -21.68 28.78
CA LYS A 751 12.61 -22.81 29.65
C LYS A 751 13.69 -23.17 30.65
N ILE A 752 14.95 -23.27 30.22
CA ILE A 752 16.08 -23.50 31.13
C ILE A 752 16.21 -22.36 32.15
N SER A 753 15.95 -21.10 31.77
CA SER A 753 15.92 -19.96 32.70
C SER A 753 14.78 -20.08 33.71
N SER A 754 13.55 -20.40 33.29
CA SER A 754 12.43 -20.58 34.22
C SER A 754 12.64 -21.76 35.16
N ASP A 755 13.20 -22.85 34.66
CA ASP A 755 13.51 -24.03 35.47
C ASP A 755 14.56 -23.67 36.53
N ARG A 756 15.64 -22.97 36.15
CA ARG A 756 16.66 -22.45 37.08
C ARG A 756 16.09 -21.42 38.05
N GLU A 757 15.15 -20.57 37.65
CA GLU A 757 14.46 -19.66 38.57
C GLU A 757 13.61 -20.41 39.60
N THR A 758 12.91 -21.49 39.21
CA THR A 758 12.17 -22.32 40.17
C THR A 758 13.10 -23.10 41.10
N GLU A 759 14.26 -23.55 40.61
CA GLU A 759 15.31 -24.16 41.42
C GLU A 759 15.89 -23.15 42.43
N ILE A 760 16.20 -21.93 41.99
CA ILE A 760 16.69 -20.84 42.87
C ILE A 760 15.63 -20.48 43.92
N LYS A 761 14.36 -20.33 43.55
CA LYS A 761 13.26 -20.07 44.49
C LYS A 761 13.12 -21.21 45.51
N GLY A 762 13.13 -22.48 45.05
CA GLY A 762 13.11 -23.65 45.94
C GLY A 762 14.35 -23.82 46.82
N LEU A 763 15.52 -23.31 46.40
CA LEU A 763 16.73 -23.23 47.24
C LEU A 763 16.67 -22.07 48.24
N GLN A 764 16.08 -20.94 47.88
CA GLN A 764 15.81 -19.82 48.79
C GLN A 764 14.78 -20.20 49.87
N GLU A 765 13.71 -20.90 49.50
CA GLU A 765 12.71 -21.46 50.43
C GLU A 765 13.32 -22.49 51.39
N LYS A 766 14.23 -23.36 50.91
CA LYS A 766 15.00 -24.26 51.78
C LYS A 766 15.94 -23.50 52.70
N LEU A 767 16.61 -22.46 52.20
CA LEU A 767 17.51 -21.64 53.01
C LEU A 767 16.75 -20.87 54.11
N THR A 768 15.56 -20.34 53.83
CA THR A 768 14.71 -19.69 54.85
C THR A 768 14.10 -20.70 55.83
N ALA A 769 13.75 -21.90 55.37
CA ALA A 769 13.35 -22.98 56.27
C ALA A 769 14.48 -23.38 57.24
N GLU A 770 15.70 -23.57 56.75
CA GLU A 770 16.88 -23.90 57.56
C GLU A 770 17.29 -22.77 58.52
N THR A 771 17.25 -21.50 58.10
CA THR A 771 17.53 -20.38 59.03
C THR A 771 16.45 -20.24 60.10
N ASN A 772 15.17 -20.46 59.77
CA ASN A 772 14.09 -20.50 60.75
C ASN A 772 14.22 -21.68 61.72
N ALA A 773 14.55 -22.88 61.23
CA ALA A 773 14.81 -24.06 62.07
C ALA A 773 16.01 -23.82 63.02
N LYS A 774 17.09 -23.23 62.51
CA LYS A 774 18.24 -22.82 63.33
C LYS A 774 17.85 -21.80 64.41
N LEU A 775 17.06 -20.77 64.06
CA LEU A 775 16.57 -19.77 65.02
C LEU A 775 15.66 -20.41 66.09
N GLN A 776 14.82 -21.38 65.74
CA GLN A 776 14.00 -22.13 66.70
C GLN A 776 14.88 -22.95 67.66
N LEU A 777 15.90 -23.65 67.15
CA LEU A 777 16.86 -24.39 67.99
C LEU A 777 17.66 -23.45 68.91
N GLU A 778 18.14 -22.31 68.39
CA GLU A 778 18.89 -21.31 69.16
C GLU A 778 18.00 -20.68 70.26
N ASN A 779 16.72 -20.44 69.98
CA ASN A 779 15.77 -19.94 70.97
C ASN A 779 15.37 -21.01 72.00
N ALA A 780 15.20 -22.28 71.61
CA ALA A 780 15.02 -23.39 72.54
C ALA A 780 16.23 -23.55 73.48
N GLN A 781 17.45 -23.38 72.95
CA GLN A 781 18.67 -23.39 73.74
C GLN A 781 18.78 -22.18 74.69
N ARG A 782 18.34 -20.98 74.26
CA ARG A 782 18.22 -19.80 75.14
C ARG A 782 17.23 -20.02 76.27
N VAL A 783 16.04 -20.56 75.98
CA VAL A 783 14.99 -20.84 76.97
C VAL A 783 15.49 -21.89 77.96
N SER A 784 15.98 -23.04 77.49
CA SER A 784 16.59 -24.07 78.35
C SER A 784 17.72 -23.51 79.24
N GLY A 785 18.60 -22.68 78.68
CA GLY A 785 19.67 -22.02 79.44
C GLY A 785 19.18 -20.93 80.41
N ARG A 786 18.01 -20.32 80.20
CA ARG A 786 17.38 -19.41 81.17
C ARG A 786 16.72 -20.19 82.29
N ASP A 787 16.01 -21.25 81.95
CA ASP A 787 15.21 -22.03 82.89
C ASP A 787 16.11 -22.89 83.80
N LEU A 788 17.27 -23.33 83.30
CA LEU A 788 18.36 -23.87 84.13
C LEU A 788 18.82 -22.85 85.19
N ARG A 789 19.21 -21.63 84.77
CA ARG A 789 19.63 -20.55 85.69
C ARG A 789 18.55 -20.18 86.70
N ARG A 790 17.28 -20.26 86.31
CA ARG A 790 16.14 -20.07 87.20
C ARG A 790 16.10 -21.17 88.27
N SER A 791 16.23 -22.43 87.89
CA SER A 791 16.28 -23.54 88.86
C SER A 791 17.51 -23.47 89.79
N GLU A 792 18.65 -22.96 89.29
CA GLU A 792 19.85 -22.70 90.10
C GLU A 792 19.60 -21.57 91.11
N ALA A 793 18.96 -20.46 90.69
CA ALA A 793 18.58 -19.36 91.58
C ALA A 793 17.53 -19.77 92.63
N GLU A 794 16.49 -20.52 92.24
CA GLU A 794 15.47 -21.04 93.15
C GLU A 794 16.09 -22.01 94.18
N LYS A 795 17.07 -22.83 93.78
CA LYS A 795 17.87 -23.66 94.70
C LYS A 795 18.69 -22.83 95.69
N VAL A 796 19.34 -21.76 95.23
CA VAL A 796 20.08 -20.83 96.11
C VAL A 796 19.14 -20.14 97.10
N GLU A 797 17.99 -19.64 96.65
CA GLU A 797 16.97 -19.05 97.52
C GLU A 797 16.47 -20.03 98.59
N LEU A 798 16.20 -21.29 98.23
CA LEU A 798 15.78 -22.31 99.19
C LEU A 798 16.87 -22.59 100.23
N SER A 799 18.15 -22.64 99.84
CA SER A 799 19.26 -22.78 100.79
C SER A 799 19.38 -21.56 101.72
N ALA A 800 19.25 -20.34 101.19
CA ALA A 800 19.30 -19.11 101.99
C ALA A 800 18.08 -18.96 102.93
N LYS A 801 16.93 -19.54 102.58
CA LYS A 801 15.74 -19.61 103.47
C LYS A 801 15.95 -20.64 104.58
N ALA A 802 16.56 -21.79 104.29
CA ALA A 802 16.91 -22.79 105.30
C ALA A 802 17.90 -22.23 106.34
N GLU A 803 19.02 -21.61 105.91
CA GLU A 803 19.98 -21.03 106.85
C GLU A 803 19.41 -19.84 107.66
N LYS A 804 18.34 -19.19 107.21
CA LYS A 804 17.64 -18.15 107.99
C LYS A 804 16.80 -18.77 109.10
N ALA A 805 16.01 -19.79 108.78
CA ALA A 805 15.23 -20.53 109.77
C ALA A 805 16.11 -21.16 110.86
N GLU A 806 17.30 -21.67 110.51
CA GLU A 806 18.27 -22.19 111.49
C GLU A 806 18.81 -21.10 112.43
N ARG A 807 19.10 -19.90 111.91
CA ARG A 807 19.56 -18.75 112.72
C ARG A 807 18.44 -18.19 113.61
N GLU A 808 17.23 -18.09 113.08
CA GLU A 808 16.04 -17.67 113.82
C GLU A 808 15.76 -18.61 115.00
N LEU A 809 15.85 -19.93 114.77
CA LEU A 809 15.69 -20.95 115.80
C LEU A 809 16.78 -20.87 116.89
N GLN A 810 18.03 -20.52 116.53
CA GLN A 810 19.08 -20.23 117.52
C GLN A 810 18.78 -18.95 118.33
N THR A 811 18.35 -17.86 117.68
CA THR A 811 18.03 -16.61 118.42
C THR A 811 16.90 -16.78 119.43
N VAL A 812 15.84 -17.52 119.08
CA VAL A 812 14.73 -17.81 120.01
C VAL A 812 15.20 -18.64 121.21
N GLN A 813 16.13 -19.59 121.02
CA GLN A 813 16.74 -20.33 122.13
C GLN A 813 17.56 -19.44 123.06
N GLU A 814 18.30 -18.47 122.53
CA GLU A 814 19.03 -17.50 123.34
C GLU A 814 18.11 -16.52 124.10
N GLU A 815 17.06 -16.01 123.46
CA GLU A 815 16.13 -15.05 124.07
C GLU A 815 15.33 -15.66 125.23
N LEU A 816 14.95 -16.94 125.11
CA LEU A 816 14.35 -17.71 126.21
C LEU A 816 15.28 -17.79 127.44
N GLY A 817 16.60 -17.80 127.23
CA GLY A 817 17.59 -17.69 128.30
C GLY A 817 17.70 -16.27 128.89
N LYS A 818 17.64 -15.24 128.03
CA LYS A 818 17.83 -13.82 128.40
C LYS A 818 16.64 -13.20 129.15
N LEU A 819 15.43 -13.73 129.01
CA LEU A 819 14.22 -13.17 129.65
C LEU A 819 14.06 -13.53 131.15
N ARG A 820 14.61 -14.66 131.61
CA ARG A 820 14.44 -15.13 133.01
C ARG A 820 14.94 -14.17 134.10
N PRO A 821 16.06 -13.42 133.94
CA PRO A 821 16.50 -12.44 134.93
C PRO A 821 15.62 -11.18 134.96
N ARG A 822 15.12 -10.73 133.80
CA ARG A 822 14.50 -9.41 133.62
C ARG A 822 13.23 -9.20 134.45
N VAL A 823 12.49 -10.28 134.72
CA VAL A 823 11.30 -10.26 135.58
C VAL A 823 11.61 -9.77 137.00
N LYS A 824 12.79 -10.15 137.56
CA LYS A 824 13.20 -9.74 138.91
C LYS A 824 13.68 -8.29 138.99
N GLU A 825 14.18 -7.75 137.87
CA GLU A 825 14.72 -6.39 137.80
C GLU A 825 13.60 -5.33 137.79
N LEU A 826 12.45 -5.65 137.20
CA LEU A 826 11.31 -4.74 137.06
C LEU A 826 10.66 -4.38 138.40
N GLU A 827 10.73 -5.26 139.40
CA GLU A 827 10.19 -5.04 140.74
C GLU A 827 10.98 -3.91 141.48
N GLU A 828 12.30 -3.86 141.29
CA GLU A 828 13.16 -2.83 141.91
C GLU A 828 13.00 -1.46 141.24
N GLN A 829 12.78 -1.42 139.92
CA GLN A 829 12.69 -0.18 139.13
C GLN A 829 11.50 0.70 139.54
N MET A 830 10.39 0.13 140.04
CA MET A 830 9.22 0.91 140.48
C MET A 830 9.52 1.85 141.67
N HIS A 831 10.48 1.49 142.53
CA HIS A 831 10.96 2.34 143.63
C HIS A 831 11.92 3.46 143.18
N LYS A 832 12.43 3.40 141.94
CA LYS A 832 13.34 4.41 141.36
C LYS A 832 12.55 5.56 140.73
N LEU A 833 11.53 5.25 139.93
CA LEU A 833 10.67 6.20 139.20
C LEU A 833 10.07 7.31 140.09
N LYS A 834 9.74 7.00 141.35
CA LYS A 834 9.22 8.00 142.32
C LYS A 834 10.20 9.13 142.66
N ARG A 835 11.51 8.93 142.47
CA ARG A 835 12.56 9.97 142.67
C ARG A 835 12.86 10.73 141.38
N GLU A 836 12.67 10.09 140.23
CA GLU A 836 12.92 10.70 138.91
C GLU A 836 11.84 11.75 138.56
N LYS A 837 10.60 11.57 139.07
CA LYS A 837 9.52 12.57 138.93
C LYS A 837 9.90 13.98 139.39
N THR A 838 10.68 14.14 140.47
CA THR A 838 11.06 15.47 140.97
C THR A 838 12.13 16.14 140.11
N ALA A 839 13.04 15.37 139.50
CA ALA A 839 14.05 15.91 138.58
C ALA A 839 13.40 16.33 137.23
N ALA A 840 12.41 15.56 136.78
CA ALA A 840 11.67 15.86 135.54
C ALA A 840 10.95 17.23 135.55
N GLN A 841 10.74 17.84 136.73
CA GLN A 841 10.14 19.17 136.86
C GLN A 841 11.11 20.27 136.38
N GLU A 842 12.40 20.18 136.74
CA GLU A 842 13.43 21.15 136.37
C GLU A 842 13.81 21.06 134.88
N GLU A 843 13.64 19.89 134.26
CA GLU A 843 13.79 19.73 132.81
C GLU A 843 12.75 20.52 131.99
N VAL A 844 11.58 20.85 132.55
CA VAL A 844 10.51 21.55 131.82
C VAL A 844 10.93 22.99 131.50
N ASP A 845 11.54 23.69 132.46
CA ASP A 845 11.99 25.08 132.27
C ASP A 845 13.17 25.17 131.31
N PHE A 846 14.05 24.16 131.29
CA PHE A 846 15.09 24.04 130.27
C PHE A 846 14.50 23.78 128.87
N LYS A 847 13.48 22.91 128.77
CA LYS A 847 12.76 22.66 127.52
C LYS A 847 12.02 23.90 127.00
N ALA A 848 11.51 24.78 127.88
CA ALA A 848 10.91 26.06 127.48
C ALA A 848 11.87 26.95 126.68
N GLN A 849 13.15 27.01 127.05
CA GLN A 849 14.17 27.75 126.30
C GLN A 849 14.53 27.06 124.97
N GLN A 850 14.53 25.72 124.93
CA GLN A 850 14.70 24.97 123.68
C GLN A 850 13.54 25.20 122.70
N TYR A 851 12.30 25.29 123.18
CA TYR A 851 11.13 25.58 122.32
C TYR A 851 11.24 26.94 121.62
N ALA A 852 11.77 27.98 122.27
CA ALA A 852 11.99 29.28 121.63
C ALA A 852 13.00 29.21 120.47
N ASN A 853 14.09 28.44 120.64
CA ASN A 853 15.08 28.21 119.58
C ASN A 853 14.49 27.35 118.44
N ALA A 854 13.77 26.28 118.78
CA ALA A 854 13.06 25.45 117.81
C ALA A 854 12.00 26.24 117.02
N GLN A 855 11.32 27.22 117.63
CA GLN A 855 10.37 28.10 116.96
C GLN A 855 11.05 29.01 115.92
N GLY A 856 12.26 29.49 116.21
CA GLY A 856 13.09 30.23 115.23
C GLY A 856 13.50 29.37 114.04
N LEU A 857 13.99 28.15 114.30
CA LEU A 857 14.30 27.18 113.24
C LEU A 857 13.06 26.84 112.39
N LEU A 858 11.90 26.63 113.03
CA LEU A 858 10.62 26.41 112.36
C LEU A 858 10.16 27.63 111.53
N SER A 859 10.64 28.85 111.80
CA SER A 859 10.41 29.98 110.88
C SER A 859 11.23 29.80 109.61
N SER A 860 12.55 29.59 109.73
CA SER A 860 13.43 29.38 108.57
C SER A 860 13.01 28.19 107.71
N MET A 861 12.52 27.10 108.31
CA MET A 861 11.97 25.96 107.57
C MET A 861 10.67 26.30 106.81
N ARG A 862 9.83 27.23 107.32
CA ARG A 862 8.66 27.74 106.58
C ARG A 862 9.06 28.64 105.43
N ASP A 863 10.08 29.49 105.63
CA ASP A 863 10.61 30.36 104.58
C ASP A 863 11.21 29.52 103.43
N GLN A 864 11.99 28.48 103.76
CA GLN A 864 12.44 27.47 102.79
C GLN A 864 11.29 26.72 102.12
N THR A 865 10.23 26.37 102.86
CA THR A 865 9.04 25.73 102.28
C THR A 865 8.32 26.67 101.29
N ALA A 866 8.30 27.98 101.56
CA ALA A 866 7.75 28.99 100.65
C ALA A 866 8.63 29.16 99.40
N GLU A 867 9.95 29.20 99.54
CA GLU A 867 10.89 29.24 98.41
C GLU A 867 10.76 28.00 97.52
N MET A 868 10.78 26.80 98.10
CA MET A 868 10.52 25.54 97.38
C MET A 868 9.14 25.54 96.72
N SER A 869 8.12 26.16 97.34
CA SER A 869 6.78 26.30 96.74
C SER A 869 6.73 27.29 95.58
N VAL A 870 7.65 28.26 95.50
CA VAL A 870 7.82 29.15 94.34
C VAL A 870 8.56 28.39 93.23
N GLN A 871 9.66 27.71 93.53
CA GLN A 871 10.39 26.87 92.57
C GLN A 871 9.49 25.77 91.96
N LEU A 872 8.59 25.17 92.76
CA LEU A 872 7.57 24.21 92.30
C LEU A 872 6.45 24.83 91.45
N LYS A 873 6.23 26.15 91.52
CA LYS A 873 5.31 26.86 90.62
C LYS A 873 6.00 27.28 89.34
N GLU A 874 7.25 27.72 89.43
CA GLU A 874 8.07 28.10 88.27
C GLU A 874 8.34 26.88 87.37
N SER A 875 8.75 25.75 87.94
CA SER A 875 8.93 24.49 87.19
C SER A 875 7.62 23.95 86.59
N LYS A 876 6.45 24.22 87.21
CA LYS A 876 5.15 23.92 86.61
C LYS A 876 4.82 24.83 85.44
N SER A 877 5.02 26.14 85.59
CA SER A 877 4.83 27.10 84.50
C SER A 877 5.79 26.83 83.31
N GLN A 878 7.00 26.34 83.58
CA GLN A 878 7.92 25.86 82.54
C GLN A 878 7.42 24.57 81.87
N ALA A 879 6.84 23.62 82.62
CA ALA A 879 6.21 22.42 82.05
C ALA A 879 4.97 22.77 81.21
N GLU A 880 4.09 23.64 81.71
CA GLU A 880 2.91 24.15 81.00
C GLU A 880 3.31 24.84 79.67
N SER A 881 4.36 25.66 79.68
CA SER A 881 4.91 26.28 78.46
C SER A 881 5.45 25.25 77.46
N LEU A 882 6.09 24.18 77.94
CA LEU A 882 6.59 23.09 77.08
C LEU A 882 5.44 22.21 76.54
N GLU A 883 4.36 22.04 77.30
CA GLU A 883 3.14 21.37 76.83
C GLU A 883 2.43 22.19 75.74
N GLU A 884 2.40 23.52 75.84
CA GLU A 884 1.91 24.42 74.78
C GLU A 884 2.80 24.35 73.52
N GLU A 885 4.12 24.40 73.64
CA GLU A 885 5.04 24.21 72.50
C GLU A 885 4.89 22.82 71.84
N LEU A 886 4.73 21.76 72.63
CA LEU A 886 4.47 20.41 72.12
C LEU A 886 3.12 20.32 71.40
N ALA A 887 2.08 21.02 71.86
CA ALA A 887 0.78 21.08 71.20
C ALA A 887 0.84 21.84 69.86
N GLU A 888 1.58 22.96 69.81
CA GLU A 888 1.87 23.71 68.57
C GLU A 888 2.63 22.83 67.56
N VAL A 889 3.68 22.13 67.99
CA VAL A 889 4.45 21.20 67.12
C VAL A 889 3.56 20.05 66.61
N GLN A 890 2.69 19.50 67.45
CA GLN A 890 1.71 18.48 67.03
C GLN A 890 0.69 19.04 66.01
N ARG A 891 0.20 20.27 66.20
CA ARG A 891 -0.69 20.95 65.25
C ARG A 891 -0.02 21.11 63.89
N LEU A 892 1.20 21.66 63.86
CA LEU A 892 1.99 21.86 62.65
C LEU A 892 2.34 20.53 61.95
N LEU A 893 2.62 19.47 62.70
CA LEU A 893 2.84 18.14 62.15
C LEU A 893 1.57 17.55 61.50
N GLN A 894 0.40 17.73 62.12
CA GLN A 894 -0.88 17.33 61.52
C GLN A 894 -1.20 18.13 60.26
N GLU A 895 -0.93 19.43 60.24
CA GLU A 895 -1.10 20.29 59.06
C GLU A 895 -0.17 19.84 57.92
N ARG A 896 1.12 19.61 58.19
CA ARG A 896 2.05 19.04 57.22
C ARG A 896 1.66 17.64 56.74
N THR A 897 1.02 16.84 57.59
CA THR A 897 0.48 15.53 57.20
C THR A 897 -0.67 15.69 56.21
N ARG A 898 -1.63 16.59 56.50
CA ARG A 898 -2.76 16.92 55.61
C ARG A 898 -2.28 17.53 54.28
N GLU A 899 -1.29 18.42 54.30
CA GLU A 899 -0.63 18.95 53.09
C GLU A 899 0.05 17.83 52.27
N GLY A 900 0.72 16.89 52.95
CA GLY A 900 1.27 15.70 52.31
C GLY A 900 0.21 14.80 51.66
N GLU A 901 -0.97 14.69 52.27
CA GLU A 901 -2.10 13.93 51.75
C GLU A 901 -2.78 14.62 50.56
N THR A 902 -2.98 15.94 50.60
CA THR A 902 -3.53 16.69 49.46
C THR A 902 -2.56 16.70 48.28
N MET A 903 -1.25 16.83 48.50
CA MET A 903 -0.24 16.66 47.45
C MET A 903 -0.24 15.25 46.85
N ARG A 904 -0.27 14.19 47.68
CA ARG A 904 -0.39 12.80 47.18
C ARG A 904 -1.66 12.59 46.37
N ARG A 905 -2.79 13.17 46.79
CA ARG A 905 -4.05 13.11 46.04
C ARG A 905 -3.97 13.85 44.71
N LEU A 906 -3.42 15.07 44.69
CA LEU A 906 -3.29 15.86 43.46
C LEU A 906 -2.36 15.20 42.43
N LEU A 907 -1.31 14.51 42.89
CA LEU A 907 -0.47 13.69 42.01
C LEU A 907 -1.26 12.49 41.44
N ALA A 908 -1.98 11.73 42.28
CA ALA A 908 -2.82 10.63 41.82
C ALA A 908 -3.92 11.08 40.83
N ASP A 909 -4.57 12.23 41.09
CA ASP A 909 -5.54 12.86 40.18
C ASP A 909 -4.92 13.27 38.83
N VAL A 910 -3.63 13.66 38.80
CA VAL A 910 -2.90 14.01 37.57
C VAL A 910 -2.46 12.75 36.83
N ASP A 911 -1.92 11.76 37.54
CA ASP A 911 -1.54 10.46 36.98
C ASP A 911 -2.76 9.79 36.36
N GLU A 912 -3.91 9.73 37.05
CA GLU A 912 -5.13 9.13 36.50
C GLU A 912 -5.61 9.85 35.22
N ARG A 913 -5.47 11.18 35.15
CA ARG A 913 -5.80 11.95 33.92
C ARG A 913 -4.82 11.65 32.78
N ALA A 914 -3.53 11.51 33.07
CA ALA A 914 -2.54 11.11 32.07
C ALA A 914 -2.81 9.69 31.58
N ASP A 915 -3.09 8.76 32.49
CA ASP A 915 -3.39 7.36 32.23
C ASP A 915 -4.70 7.19 31.44
N ASN A 916 -5.74 7.95 31.78
CA ASN A 916 -6.99 8.01 31.01
C ASN A 916 -6.78 8.59 29.61
N LYS A 917 -5.94 9.62 29.44
CA LYS A 917 -5.55 10.14 28.12
C LYS A 917 -4.74 9.10 27.32
N VAL A 918 -3.87 8.32 27.96
CA VAL A 918 -3.15 7.21 27.31
C VAL A 918 -4.10 6.10 26.88
N ARG A 919 -5.07 5.72 27.72
CA ARG A 919 -6.15 4.76 27.36
C ARG A 919 -6.96 5.26 26.17
N GLU A 920 -7.39 6.52 26.20
CA GLU A 920 -8.17 7.15 25.13
C GLU A 920 -7.39 7.22 23.81
N MET A 921 -6.09 7.56 23.86
CA MET A 921 -5.22 7.55 22.67
C MET A 921 -4.93 6.14 22.15
N ARG A 922 -4.80 5.12 23.02
CA ARG A 922 -4.69 3.71 22.60
C ARG A 922 -5.98 3.25 21.92
N ALA A 923 -7.15 3.48 22.53
CA ALA A 923 -8.44 3.15 21.94
C ALA A 923 -8.68 3.85 20.58
N ARG A 924 -8.23 5.10 20.41
CA ARG A 924 -8.24 5.78 19.11
C ARG A 924 -7.34 5.12 18.07
N MET A 925 -6.14 4.67 18.45
CA MET A 925 -5.24 3.96 17.54
C MET A 925 -5.74 2.56 17.21
N GLU A 926 -6.29 1.83 18.19
CA GLU A 926 -6.91 0.52 18.01
C GLU A 926 -8.11 0.62 17.05
N ALA A 927 -9.01 1.59 17.23
CA ALA A 927 -10.10 1.86 16.30
C ALA A 927 -9.61 2.23 14.88
N ALA A 928 -8.57 3.05 14.76
CA ALA A 928 -7.99 3.40 13.45
C ALA A 928 -7.28 2.22 12.77
N VAL A 929 -6.71 1.29 13.54
CA VAL A 929 -6.16 0.02 13.04
C VAL A 929 -7.29 -0.92 12.61
N GLU A 930 -8.38 -1.04 13.37
CA GLU A 930 -9.56 -1.79 12.94
C GLU A 930 -10.19 -1.22 11.65
N GLU A 931 -10.29 0.10 11.51
CA GLU A 931 -10.78 0.72 10.27
C GLU A 931 -9.83 0.44 9.09
N ARG A 932 -8.50 0.53 9.29
CA ARG A 932 -7.52 0.12 8.28
C ARG A 932 -7.71 -1.33 7.86
N ASP A 933 -7.85 -2.24 8.82
CA ASP A 933 -7.89 -3.69 8.56
C ASP A 933 -9.20 -4.09 7.89
N ARG A 934 -10.33 -3.47 8.26
CA ARG A 934 -11.60 -3.59 7.54
C ARG A 934 -11.49 -3.11 6.09
N ILE A 935 -10.83 -1.97 5.86
CA ILE A 935 -10.58 -1.44 4.50
C ILE A 935 -9.61 -2.35 3.72
N GLU A 936 -8.60 -2.93 4.37
CA GLU A 936 -7.70 -3.88 3.73
C GLU A 936 -8.46 -5.16 3.31
N ASP A 937 -9.31 -5.72 4.17
CA ASP A 937 -10.17 -6.86 3.83
C ASP A 937 -11.23 -6.55 2.76
N GLU A 938 -11.89 -5.39 2.81
CA GLU A 938 -12.79 -4.93 1.75
C GLU A 938 -12.03 -4.77 0.42
N SER A 939 -10.83 -4.18 0.45
CA SER A 939 -10.00 -4.01 -0.75
C SER A 939 -9.48 -5.36 -1.30
N SER A 940 -9.10 -6.30 -0.42
CA SER A 940 -8.56 -7.60 -0.81
C SER A 940 -9.66 -8.51 -1.35
N THR A 941 -10.86 -8.46 -0.78
CA THR A 941 -12.03 -9.19 -1.29
C THR A 941 -12.55 -8.58 -2.60
N LEU A 942 -12.56 -7.25 -2.74
CA LEU A 942 -12.90 -6.56 -3.99
C LEU A 942 -11.86 -6.82 -5.08
N ALA A 943 -10.56 -6.86 -4.74
CA ALA A 943 -9.50 -7.27 -5.66
C ALA A 943 -9.71 -8.71 -6.13
N ARG A 944 -9.97 -9.67 -5.22
CA ARG A 944 -10.27 -11.08 -5.55
C ARG A 944 -11.52 -11.22 -6.43
N ARG A 945 -12.56 -10.39 -6.25
CA ARG A 945 -13.73 -10.34 -7.14
C ARG A 945 -13.33 -9.86 -8.53
N LYS A 946 -12.65 -8.71 -8.64
CA LYS A 946 -12.15 -8.18 -9.92
C LYS A 946 -11.20 -9.13 -10.64
N THR A 947 -10.35 -9.88 -9.93
CA THR A 947 -9.51 -10.93 -10.54
C THR A 947 -10.38 -11.96 -11.25
N ARG A 948 -11.37 -12.54 -10.54
CA ARG A 948 -12.32 -13.52 -11.10
C ARG A 948 -13.12 -12.94 -12.28
N GLU A 949 -13.64 -11.72 -12.15
CA GLU A 949 -14.35 -11.02 -13.23
C GLU A 949 -13.45 -10.86 -14.47
N THR A 950 -12.17 -10.52 -14.31
CA THR A 950 -11.24 -10.47 -15.46
C THR A 950 -10.87 -11.85 -15.99
N GLU A 951 -10.91 -12.90 -15.19
CA GLU A 951 -10.68 -14.29 -15.63
C GLU A 951 -11.89 -14.82 -16.40
N ASP A 952 -13.10 -14.57 -15.94
CA ASP A 952 -14.35 -14.85 -16.66
C ASP A 952 -14.41 -14.08 -17.99
N LEU A 953 -14.00 -12.80 -18.00
CA LEU A 953 -13.92 -12.00 -19.23
C LEU A 953 -12.83 -12.51 -20.18
N LYS A 954 -11.65 -12.90 -19.68
CA LYS A 954 -10.60 -13.55 -20.49
C LYS A 954 -11.06 -14.90 -21.04
N GLN A 955 -11.85 -15.66 -20.27
CA GLN A 955 -12.38 -16.94 -20.70
C GLN A 955 -13.43 -16.75 -21.81
N LYS A 956 -14.40 -15.85 -21.60
CA LYS A 956 -15.36 -15.43 -22.63
C LYS A 956 -14.66 -14.89 -23.89
N LEU A 957 -13.60 -14.09 -23.75
CA LEU A 957 -12.80 -13.62 -24.88
C LEU A 957 -12.18 -14.78 -25.66
N ARG A 958 -11.57 -15.76 -24.98
CA ARG A 958 -11.00 -16.97 -25.62
C ARG A 958 -12.08 -17.84 -26.28
N ASP A 959 -13.26 -17.93 -25.69
CA ASP A 959 -14.36 -18.73 -26.20
C ASP A 959 -14.93 -18.08 -27.47
N LEU A 960 -15.18 -16.77 -27.45
CA LEU A 960 -15.48 -15.95 -28.64
C LEU A 960 -14.37 -16.00 -29.69
N GLU A 961 -13.09 -16.00 -29.29
CA GLU A 961 -11.96 -16.19 -30.22
C GLU A 961 -11.96 -17.57 -30.89
N ARG A 962 -12.49 -18.62 -30.23
CA ARG A 962 -12.65 -19.94 -30.84
C ARG A 962 -13.85 -19.97 -31.77
N GLU A 963 -14.96 -19.37 -31.38
CA GLU A 963 -16.16 -19.20 -32.22
C GLU A 963 -15.85 -18.40 -33.49
N VAL A 964 -15.09 -17.31 -33.38
CA VAL A 964 -14.60 -16.56 -34.55
C VAL A 964 -13.71 -17.44 -35.43
N LYS A 965 -12.83 -18.28 -34.85
CA LYS A 965 -11.97 -19.19 -35.63
C LYS A 965 -12.77 -20.33 -36.31
N THR A 966 -13.82 -20.87 -35.69
CA THR A 966 -14.70 -21.84 -36.35
C THR A 966 -15.51 -21.17 -37.45
N LEU A 967 -16.09 -19.99 -37.20
CA LEU A 967 -16.82 -19.22 -38.21
C LEU A 967 -15.94 -18.77 -39.39
N THR A 968 -14.65 -18.44 -39.17
CA THR A 968 -13.73 -18.18 -40.29
C THR A 968 -13.44 -19.42 -41.10
N ASN A 969 -13.23 -20.58 -40.44
CA ASN A 969 -13.02 -21.85 -41.14
C ASN A 969 -14.28 -22.25 -41.94
N GLU A 970 -15.46 -22.13 -41.36
CA GLU A 970 -16.74 -22.36 -42.04
C GLU A 970 -16.93 -21.41 -43.23
N ARG A 971 -16.57 -20.13 -43.10
CA ARG A 971 -16.58 -19.16 -44.22
C ARG A 971 -15.58 -19.54 -45.31
N ASP A 972 -14.36 -19.95 -44.97
CA ASP A 972 -13.34 -20.37 -45.94
C ASP A 972 -13.73 -21.69 -46.62
N GLU A 973 -14.36 -22.64 -45.93
CA GLU A 973 -14.93 -23.84 -46.54
C GLU A 973 -16.13 -23.53 -47.46
N LEU A 974 -17.02 -22.61 -47.05
CA LEU A 974 -18.15 -22.18 -47.88
C LEU A 974 -17.66 -21.44 -49.13
N GLU A 975 -16.65 -20.58 -49.01
CA GLU A 975 -15.97 -19.98 -50.16
C GLU A 975 -15.29 -21.03 -51.05
N HIS A 976 -14.70 -22.08 -50.48
CA HIS A 976 -14.09 -23.15 -51.27
C HIS A 976 -15.17 -23.91 -52.06
N ARG A 977 -16.28 -24.30 -51.41
CA ARG A 977 -17.46 -24.89 -52.04
C ARG A 977 -18.05 -23.97 -53.11
N GLU A 978 -18.11 -22.66 -52.88
CA GLU A 978 -18.58 -21.69 -53.87
C GLU A 978 -17.63 -21.59 -55.08
N LYS A 979 -16.31 -21.65 -54.87
CA LYS A 979 -15.29 -21.69 -55.93
C LYS A 979 -15.37 -23.01 -56.72
N GLU A 980 -15.61 -24.14 -56.06
CA GLU A 980 -15.88 -25.44 -56.70
C GLU A 980 -17.18 -25.40 -57.52
N TRP A 981 -18.27 -24.85 -56.98
CA TRP A 981 -19.55 -24.70 -57.69
C TRP A 981 -19.46 -23.74 -58.88
N ARG A 982 -18.71 -22.64 -58.75
CA ARG A 982 -18.40 -21.70 -59.84
C ARG A 982 -17.61 -22.40 -60.93
N ARG A 983 -16.50 -23.06 -60.58
CA ARG A 983 -15.69 -23.86 -61.52
C ARG A 983 -16.54 -24.95 -62.20
N ARG A 984 -17.40 -25.66 -61.46
CA ARG A 984 -18.27 -26.70 -62.03
C ARG A 984 -19.33 -26.12 -62.97
N ARG A 985 -19.77 -24.87 -62.74
CA ARG A 985 -20.62 -24.12 -63.68
C ARG A 985 -19.84 -23.74 -64.94
N GLU A 986 -18.65 -23.17 -64.81
CA GLU A 986 -17.77 -22.82 -65.92
C GLU A 986 -17.40 -24.07 -66.76
N GLU A 987 -17.15 -25.22 -66.12
CA GLU A 987 -16.92 -26.50 -66.78
C GLU A 987 -18.16 -26.96 -67.57
N LEU A 988 -19.37 -26.87 -66.99
CA LEU A 988 -20.63 -27.21 -67.66
C LEU A 988 -20.98 -26.23 -68.80
N GLU A 989 -20.81 -24.94 -68.59
CA GLU A 989 -21.01 -23.86 -69.57
C GLU A 989 -20.06 -24.06 -70.77
N SER A 990 -18.80 -24.44 -70.52
CA SER A 990 -17.86 -24.82 -71.58
C SER A 990 -18.23 -26.12 -72.30
N VAL A 991 -19.05 -26.99 -71.71
CA VAL A 991 -19.57 -28.21 -72.38
C VAL A 991 -20.83 -27.88 -73.17
N GLU A 992 -21.67 -26.98 -72.67
CA GLU A 992 -22.83 -26.43 -73.36
C GLU A 992 -22.38 -25.64 -74.61
N GLU A 993 -21.41 -24.73 -74.49
CA GLU A 993 -20.81 -24.01 -75.62
C GLU A 993 -20.24 -24.97 -76.69
N LYS A 994 -19.54 -26.05 -76.28
CA LYS A 994 -19.04 -27.07 -77.21
C LYS A 994 -20.18 -27.84 -77.87
N ALA A 995 -21.22 -28.22 -77.13
CA ALA A 995 -22.38 -28.90 -77.68
C ALA A 995 -23.20 -27.99 -78.61
N GLU A 996 -23.27 -26.68 -78.35
CA GLU A 996 -23.86 -25.69 -79.25
C GLU A 996 -23.02 -25.50 -80.52
N ALA A 997 -21.68 -25.45 -80.39
CA ALA A 997 -20.75 -25.40 -81.51
C ALA A 997 -20.87 -26.65 -82.39
N GLU A 998 -20.79 -27.85 -81.81
CA GLU A 998 -21.03 -29.13 -82.51
C GLU A 998 -22.43 -29.18 -83.14
N ALA A 999 -23.48 -28.72 -82.45
CA ALA A 999 -24.81 -28.61 -83.03
C ALA A 999 -24.91 -27.57 -84.16
N SER A 1000 -24.10 -26.51 -84.13
CA SER A 1000 -23.98 -25.54 -85.22
C SER A 1000 -23.25 -26.14 -86.43
N GLU A 1001 -22.20 -26.93 -86.21
CA GLU A 1001 -21.48 -27.66 -87.27
C GLU A 1001 -22.35 -28.76 -87.87
N LEU A 1002 -23.14 -29.48 -87.07
CA LEU A 1002 -24.14 -30.44 -87.56
C LEU A 1002 -25.26 -29.75 -88.35
N ARG A 1003 -25.65 -28.51 -88.00
CA ARG A 1003 -26.61 -27.71 -88.78
C ARG A 1003 -25.99 -27.21 -90.09
N THR A 1004 -24.74 -26.72 -90.10
CA THR A 1004 -24.08 -26.22 -91.32
C THR A 1004 -23.72 -27.37 -92.27
N THR A 1005 -23.20 -28.49 -91.78
CA THR A 1005 -22.96 -29.71 -92.57
C THR A 1005 -24.27 -30.32 -93.07
N SER A 1006 -25.35 -30.35 -92.28
CA SER A 1006 -26.67 -30.75 -92.79
C SER A 1006 -27.21 -29.80 -93.86
N SER A 1007 -26.95 -28.49 -93.75
CA SER A 1007 -27.28 -27.51 -94.79
C SER A 1007 -26.46 -27.73 -96.07
N GLN A 1008 -25.15 -27.97 -95.95
CA GLN A 1008 -24.26 -28.32 -97.06
C GLN A 1008 -24.65 -29.64 -97.74
N LEU A 1009 -25.06 -30.65 -96.97
CA LEU A 1009 -25.57 -31.91 -97.52
C LEU A 1009 -26.92 -31.73 -98.23
N ARG A 1010 -27.78 -30.83 -97.77
CA ARG A 1010 -29.02 -30.46 -98.47
C ARG A 1010 -28.72 -29.74 -99.78
N THR A 1011 -27.87 -28.70 -99.77
CA THR A 1011 -27.53 -27.98 -101.02
C THR A 1011 -26.73 -28.84 -102.00
N ALA A 1012 -25.90 -29.77 -101.52
CA ALA A 1012 -25.25 -30.78 -102.35
C ALA A 1012 -26.26 -31.80 -102.92
N LEU A 1013 -27.27 -32.21 -102.13
CA LEU A 1013 -28.37 -33.05 -102.61
C LEU A 1013 -29.18 -32.32 -103.69
N ASP A 1014 -29.63 -31.09 -103.43
CA ASP A 1014 -30.36 -30.23 -104.38
C ASP A 1014 -29.55 -30.04 -105.68
N ALA A 1015 -28.25 -29.78 -105.57
CA ALA A 1015 -27.36 -29.66 -106.72
C ALA A 1015 -27.23 -30.99 -107.49
N SER A 1016 -27.14 -32.13 -106.79
CA SER A 1016 -27.10 -33.45 -107.42
C SER A 1016 -28.42 -33.83 -108.08
N GLU A 1017 -29.58 -33.52 -107.48
CA GLU A 1017 -30.88 -33.71 -108.10
C GLU A 1017 -31.03 -32.84 -109.34
N ASN A 1018 -30.56 -31.59 -109.29
CA ASN A 1018 -30.60 -30.68 -110.43
C ASN A 1018 -29.64 -31.13 -111.54
N GLN A 1019 -28.48 -31.72 -111.20
CA GLN A 1019 -27.60 -32.38 -112.16
C GLN A 1019 -28.27 -33.63 -112.76
N VAL A 1020 -28.98 -34.45 -111.98
CA VAL A 1020 -29.77 -35.58 -112.49
C VAL A 1020 -30.87 -35.09 -113.43
N ARG A 1021 -31.65 -34.07 -113.04
CA ARG A 1021 -32.68 -33.43 -113.90
C ARG A 1021 -32.08 -32.91 -115.20
N GLU A 1022 -30.88 -32.32 -115.17
CA GLU A 1022 -30.20 -31.83 -116.38
C GLU A 1022 -29.66 -32.98 -117.24
N VAL A 1023 -29.08 -34.03 -116.65
CA VAL A 1023 -28.70 -35.25 -117.36
C VAL A 1023 -29.92 -35.96 -117.94
N GLU A 1024 -31.08 -35.91 -117.28
CA GLU A 1024 -32.35 -36.42 -117.80
C GLU A 1024 -32.88 -35.60 -118.97
N LYS A 1025 -32.80 -34.25 -118.92
CA LYS A 1025 -33.06 -33.39 -120.09
C LYS A 1025 -32.11 -33.72 -121.24
N GLN A 1026 -30.80 -33.79 -120.99
CA GLN A 1026 -29.79 -34.15 -122.00
C GLN A 1026 -30.05 -35.55 -122.57
N ARG A 1027 -30.48 -36.52 -121.74
CA ARG A 1027 -30.85 -37.87 -122.18
C ARG A 1027 -32.19 -37.91 -122.90
N ALA A 1028 -33.12 -37.00 -122.61
CA ALA A 1028 -34.35 -36.81 -123.38
C ALA A 1028 -34.04 -36.17 -124.74
N GLU A 1029 -33.13 -35.19 -124.79
CA GLU A 1029 -32.67 -34.54 -126.02
C GLU A 1029 -31.83 -35.48 -126.88
N LEU A 1030 -30.94 -36.29 -126.29
CA LEU A 1030 -30.23 -37.37 -127.00
C LEU A 1030 -31.20 -38.44 -127.49
N ARG A 1031 -32.27 -38.78 -126.74
CA ARG A 1031 -33.36 -39.63 -127.28
C ARG A 1031 -34.07 -38.92 -128.43
N ARG A 1032 -34.39 -37.63 -128.34
CA ARG A 1032 -35.05 -36.84 -129.40
C ARG A 1032 -34.21 -36.81 -130.68
N MET A 1033 -32.90 -36.57 -130.55
CA MET A 1033 -31.92 -36.61 -131.63
C MET A 1033 -31.71 -38.03 -132.18
N LEU A 1034 -31.77 -39.06 -131.34
CA LEU A 1034 -31.71 -40.46 -131.78
C LEU A 1034 -33.01 -40.86 -132.50
N GLU A 1035 -34.17 -40.39 -132.06
CA GLU A 1035 -35.46 -40.58 -132.73
C GLU A 1035 -35.52 -39.80 -134.06
N GLU A 1036 -34.98 -38.58 -134.11
CA GLU A 1036 -34.76 -37.85 -135.37
C GLU A 1036 -33.83 -38.62 -136.30
N SER A 1037 -32.71 -39.14 -135.80
CA SER A 1037 -31.78 -39.93 -136.61
C SER A 1037 -32.45 -41.22 -137.09
N ARG A 1038 -33.27 -41.88 -136.26
CA ARG A 1038 -34.11 -43.02 -136.63
C ARG A 1038 -35.17 -42.65 -137.65
N GLN A 1039 -35.79 -41.47 -137.57
CA GLN A 1039 -36.74 -41.01 -138.59
C GLN A 1039 -36.05 -40.70 -139.91
N ARG A 1040 -34.82 -40.18 -139.89
CA ARG A 1040 -33.97 -40.00 -141.08
C ARG A 1040 -33.54 -41.36 -141.66
N TYR A 1041 -33.10 -42.29 -140.81
CA TYR A 1041 -32.80 -43.68 -141.17
C TYR A 1041 -34.03 -44.48 -141.59
N GLU A 1042 -35.23 -44.16 -141.10
CA GLU A 1042 -36.48 -44.79 -141.54
C GLU A 1042 -36.95 -44.22 -142.87
N LYS A 1043 -36.75 -42.93 -143.14
CA LYS A 1043 -36.96 -42.35 -144.48
C LYS A 1043 -36.00 -43.02 -145.46
N LEU A 1044 -34.70 -42.94 -145.21
CA LEU A 1044 -33.67 -43.66 -145.98
C LEU A 1044 -33.91 -45.17 -146.06
N SER A 1045 -34.44 -45.83 -145.02
CA SER A 1045 -34.78 -47.26 -145.05
C SER A 1045 -36.09 -47.54 -145.79
N LYS A 1046 -37.03 -46.61 -145.88
CA LYS A 1046 -38.25 -46.72 -146.70
C LYS A 1046 -37.92 -46.47 -148.17
N ASP A 1047 -37.03 -45.52 -148.46
CA ASP A 1047 -36.46 -45.28 -149.78
C ASP A 1047 -35.63 -46.52 -150.23
N LEU A 1048 -34.77 -47.03 -149.34
CA LEU A 1048 -34.01 -48.26 -149.58
C LEU A 1048 -34.92 -49.49 -149.72
N LYS A 1049 -35.98 -49.65 -148.90
CA LYS A 1049 -36.95 -50.76 -149.02
C LYS A 1049 -37.87 -50.64 -150.23
N ALA A 1050 -38.08 -49.44 -150.77
CA ALA A 1050 -38.74 -49.25 -152.06
C ALA A 1050 -37.84 -49.70 -153.22
N ALA A 1051 -36.51 -49.54 -153.08
CA ALA A 1051 -35.55 -50.13 -154.03
C ALA A 1051 -35.34 -51.64 -153.81
N GLN A 1052 -35.37 -52.10 -152.56
CA GLN A 1052 -35.06 -53.46 -152.09
C GLN A 1052 -36.32 -54.34 -151.88
N THR A 1053 -37.48 -53.95 -152.40
CA THR A 1053 -38.66 -54.84 -152.52
C THR A 1053 -38.56 -55.84 -153.68
N LYS A 1054 -37.37 -55.95 -154.29
CA LYS A 1054 -36.94 -57.14 -155.04
C LYS A 1054 -35.94 -57.94 -154.19
N LEU A 1055 -36.16 -59.26 -154.11
CA LEU A 1055 -35.24 -60.30 -153.58
C LEU A 1055 -35.18 -60.58 -152.04
N VAL A 1056 -36.31 -61.05 -151.51
CA VAL A 1056 -36.47 -62.37 -150.83
C VAL A 1056 -35.46 -62.83 -149.73
N ALA A 1057 -35.93 -62.83 -148.48
CA ALA A 1057 -35.83 -63.82 -147.38
C ALA A 1057 -34.56 -64.69 -147.09
N SER A 1058 -34.12 -64.77 -145.81
CA SER A 1058 -34.37 -65.91 -144.88
C SER A 1058 -33.37 -66.08 -143.69
N SER A 1059 -33.85 -66.72 -142.61
CA SER A 1059 -33.18 -67.67 -141.66
C SER A 1059 -31.89 -67.36 -140.83
N SER A 1060 -32.06 -67.42 -139.49
CA SER A 1060 -31.25 -68.16 -138.47
C SER A 1060 -29.88 -67.70 -137.91
N ARG A 1061 -29.89 -67.49 -136.57
CA ARG A 1061 -28.95 -67.91 -135.47
C ARG A 1061 -27.45 -67.48 -135.45
N SER A 1062 -27.08 -66.79 -134.36
CA SER A 1062 -25.71 -66.49 -133.86
C SER A 1062 -25.66 -66.46 -132.30
N SER A 1063 -24.50 -66.21 -131.66
CA SER A 1063 -24.32 -66.13 -130.18
C SER A 1063 -22.98 -65.44 -129.77
N PHE A 1064 -22.72 -65.29 -128.46
CA PHE A 1064 -21.49 -64.78 -127.77
C PHE A 1064 -21.14 -63.28 -128.01
N ASP A 1065 -20.37 -62.53 -127.18
CA ASP A 1065 -19.81 -62.68 -125.81
C ASP A 1065 -19.40 -61.29 -125.19
N SER A 1066 -19.09 -61.21 -123.87
CA SER A 1066 -18.28 -60.17 -123.16
C SER A 1066 -18.80 -58.70 -123.18
N VAL A 1067 -18.36 -57.70 -122.40
CA VAL A 1067 -17.08 -57.25 -121.76
C VAL A 1067 -17.43 -56.35 -120.52
N ARG A 1068 -16.67 -56.10 -119.43
CA ARG A 1068 -15.62 -56.78 -118.60
C ARG A 1068 -15.30 -55.88 -117.36
N SER A 1069 -14.23 -56.18 -116.59
CA SER A 1069 -13.58 -55.46 -115.45
C SER A 1069 -12.98 -54.06 -115.80
N GLY A 1070 -12.48 -53.19 -114.91
CA GLY A 1070 -12.19 -53.22 -113.45
C GLY A 1070 -11.04 -52.23 -113.06
N SER A 1071 -10.25 -52.50 -112.01
CA SER A 1071 -9.03 -51.75 -111.53
C SER A 1071 -9.28 -50.47 -110.69
N ASN A 1072 -8.51 -49.99 -109.69
CA ASN A 1072 -7.50 -50.50 -108.68
C ASN A 1072 -7.25 -49.35 -107.63
N GLY A 1073 -6.53 -49.47 -106.50
CA GLY A 1073 -5.97 -50.63 -105.77
C GLY A 1073 -4.64 -50.40 -105.00
N SER A 1074 -4.64 -50.39 -103.65
CA SER A 1074 -3.47 -50.47 -102.70
C SER A 1074 -2.51 -49.25 -102.59
N PRO A 1075 -1.48 -49.22 -101.70
CA PRO A 1075 -1.12 -50.05 -100.51
C PRO A 1075 -1.12 -49.24 -99.17
N ALA A 1076 -1.17 -49.76 -97.92
CA ALA A 1076 -0.66 -50.95 -97.21
C ALA A 1076 0.66 -50.74 -96.41
N ALA A 1077 0.63 -51.01 -95.09
CA ALA A 1077 1.79 -51.22 -94.20
C ALA A 1077 1.34 -52.03 -92.96
N ALA A 1078 2.19 -52.94 -92.44
CA ALA A 1078 1.85 -53.80 -91.30
C ALA A 1078 3.11 -54.32 -90.56
N GLY A 1079 2.98 -54.63 -89.27
CA GLY A 1079 4.01 -55.38 -88.51
C GLY A 1079 3.81 -55.39 -86.98
N GLY A 1080 4.20 -56.49 -86.32
CA GLY A 1080 4.61 -56.44 -84.90
C GLY A 1080 3.67 -56.95 -83.80
N ALA A 1081 2.68 -57.80 -84.08
CA ALA A 1081 1.77 -58.33 -83.03
C ALA A 1081 1.99 -59.84 -82.75
N ALA A 1082 2.94 -60.18 -81.87
CA ALA A 1082 3.20 -61.58 -81.47
C ALA A 1082 3.65 -61.81 -80.01
N ASP A 1083 4.19 -60.80 -79.30
CA ASP A 1083 4.81 -60.99 -77.98
C ASP A 1083 3.90 -60.66 -76.78
N THR A 1084 2.77 -59.97 -77.00
CA THR A 1084 1.92 -59.45 -75.91
C THR A 1084 1.30 -60.54 -75.03
N VAL A 1085 1.06 -61.74 -75.57
CA VAL A 1085 0.51 -62.87 -74.79
C VAL A 1085 1.58 -63.51 -73.90
N TYR A 1086 2.81 -63.65 -74.41
CA TYR A 1086 3.95 -64.19 -73.67
C TYR A 1086 4.40 -63.21 -72.57
N LEU A 1087 4.54 -61.93 -72.94
CA LEU A 1087 4.82 -60.84 -72.00
C LEU A 1087 3.73 -60.71 -70.92
N LYS A 1088 2.43 -60.80 -71.26
CA LYS A 1088 1.35 -60.80 -70.26
C LYS A 1088 1.48 -61.96 -69.28
N THR A 1089 1.83 -63.14 -69.76
CA THR A 1089 2.01 -64.34 -68.91
C THR A 1089 3.18 -64.15 -67.95
N ILE A 1090 4.33 -63.67 -68.43
CA ILE A 1090 5.52 -63.42 -67.60
C ILE A 1090 5.27 -62.29 -66.58
N LEU A 1091 4.57 -61.22 -66.96
CA LEU A 1091 4.20 -60.15 -66.02
C LEU A 1091 3.21 -60.63 -64.95
N LEU A 1092 2.27 -61.52 -65.29
CA LEU A 1092 1.39 -62.15 -64.30
C LEU A 1092 2.18 -63.03 -63.33
N GLN A 1093 3.03 -63.92 -63.86
CA GLN A 1093 3.91 -64.78 -63.07
C GLN A 1093 4.79 -63.97 -62.11
N PHE A 1094 5.34 -62.85 -62.58
CA PHE A 1094 6.16 -61.94 -61.76
C PHE A 1094 5.38 -61.30 -60.61
N LEU A 1095 4.13 -60.87 -60.86
CA LEU A 1095 3.26 -60.31 -59.83
C LEU A 1095 2.73 -61.37 -58.85
N GLU A 1096 2.54 -62.61 -59.29
CA GLU A 1096 2.11 -63.73 -58.46
C GLU A 1096 3.22 -64.26 -57.54
N GLN A 1097 4.48 -64.26 -58.01
CA GLN A 1097 5.66 -64.71 -57.26
C GLN A 1097 5.89 -63.86 -56.01
N LYS A 1098 5.51 -64.34 -54.81
CA LYS A 1098 5.59 -63.55 -53.56
C LYS A 1098 6.99 -63.37 -52.96
N ASP A 1099 7.98 -64.17 -53.38
CA ASP A 1099 9.36 -64.07 -52.86
C ASP A 1099 10.18 -63.01 -53.62
N THR A 1100 10.58 -61.96 -52.91
CA THR A 1100 11.37 -60.82 -53.40
C THR A 1100 12.72 -61.23 -54.01
N LYS A 1101 13.36 -62.30 -53.50
CA LYS A 1101 14.65 -62.81 -54.02
C LYS A 1101 14.47 -63.49 -55.37
N LEU A 1102 13.37 -64.22 -55.54
CA LEU A 1102 13.01 -64.83 -56.84
C LEU A 1102 12.52 -63.77 -57.84
N ARG A 1103 11.78 -62.74 -57.40
CA ARG A 1103 11.49 -61.55 -58.23
C ARG A 1103 12.77 -60.87 -58.73
N ALA A 1104 13.75 -60.65 -57.85
CA ALA A 1104 15.02 -60.03 -58.23
C ALA A 1104 15.79 -60.84 -59.31
N GLN A 1105 15.71 -62.17 -59.29
CA GLN A 1105 16.31 -63.03 -60.31
C GLN A 1105 15.60 -62.98 -61.67
N LEU A 1106 14.33 -62.56 -61.73
CA LEU A 1106 13.57 -62.42 -62.98
C LEU A 1106 13.79 -61.07 -63.69
N VAL A 1107 14.33 -60.05 -63.00
CA VAL A 1107 14.55 -58.71 -63.58
C VAL A 1107 15.45 -58.74 -64.83
N PRO A 1108 16.59 -59.48 -64.88
CA PRO A 1108 17.41 -59.57 -66.10
C PRO A 1108 16.78 -60.40 -67.24
N VAL A 1109 15.73 -61.17 -66.94
CA VAL A 1109 14.95 -61.89 -67.97
C VAL A 1109 13.92 -60.95 -68.59
N LEU A 1110 13.22 -60.17 -67.76
CA LEU A 1110 12.37 -59.06 -68.19
C LEU A 1110 13.16 -58.02 -68.99
N GLY A 1111 14.37 -57.65 -68.55
CA GLY A 1111 15.24 -56.71 -69.25
C GLY A 1111 15.62 -57.17 -70.66
N LYS A 1112 15.89 -58.47 -70.86
CA LYS A 1112 16.14 -59.04 -72.19
C LYS A 1112 14.89 -59.07 -73.09
N LEU A 1113 13.71 -59.27 -72.51
CA LEU A 1113 12.45 -59.36 -73.27
C LEU A 1113 11.90 -57.98 -73.65
N LEU A 1114 12.04 -57.00 -72.76
CA LEU A 1114 11.56 -55.62 -72.93
C LEU A 1114 12.64 -54.65 -73.47
N ARG A 1115 13.88 -55.12 -73.66
CA ARG A 1115 15.06 -54.32 -74.04
C ARG A 1115 15.31 -53.13 -73.09
N PHE A 1116 15.40 -53.42 -71.79
CA PHE A 1116 15.78 -52.42 -70.80
C PHE A 1116 17.26 -52.04 -70.91
N ASP A 1117 17.54 -50.74 -70.78
CA ASP A 1117 18.89 -50.25 -70.57
C ASP A 1117 19.39 -50.58 -69.15
N LYS A 1118 20.71 -50.60 -68.98
CA LYS A 1118 21.37 -50.96 -67.71
C LYS A 1118 21.05 -50.03 -66.54
N SER A 1119 20.55 -48.83 -66.84
CA SER A 1119 19.99 -47.85 -65.89
C SER A 1119 18.58 -48.25 -65.43
N ASP A 1120 17.77 -48.82 -66.31
CA ASP A 1120 16.38 -49.20 -66.04
C ASP A 1120 16.30 -50.54 -65.31
N GLU A 1121 17.18 -51.50 -65.63
CA GLU A 1121 17.37 -52.71 -64.79
C GLU A 1121 17.69 -52.34 -63.33
N GLN A 1122 18.49 -51.28 -63.09
CA GLN A 1122 18.81 -50.80 -61.74
C GLN A 1122 17.60 -50.10 -61.07
N LYS A 1123 16.83 -49.28 -61.80
CA LYS A 1123 15.58 -48.69 -61.28
C LYS A 1123 14.59 -49.78 -60.89
N TRP A 1124 14.41 -50.79 -61.73
CA TRP A 1124 13.49 -51.90 -61.50
C TRP A 1124 13.93 -52.77 -60.32
N THR A 1125 15.23 -53.09 -60.22
CA THR A 1125 15.79 -53.82 -59.07
C THR A 1125 15.52 -53.08 -57.74
N LYS A 1126 15.70 -51.75 -57.72
CA LYS A 1126 15.37 -50.92 -56.55
C LYS A 1126 13.86 -50.89 -56.26
N ALA A 1127 13.02 -50.79 -57.30
CA ALA A 1127 11.57 -50.82 -57.13
C ALA A 1127 11.09 -52.15 -56.51
N VAL A 1128 11.65 -53.28 -56.93
CA VAL A 1128 11.37 -54.61 -56.35
C VAL A 1128 11.80 -54.69 -54.89
N GLN A 1129 12.96 -54.14 -54.53
CA GLN A 1129 13.41 -54.05 -53.13
C GLN A 1129 12.53 -53.14 -52.27
N HIS A 1130 11.92 -52.10 -52.84
CA HIS A 1130 11.04 -51.18 -52.11
C HIS A 1130 9.59 -51.68 -51.92
N ILE A 1131 9.18 -52.78 -52.58
CA ILE A 1131 7.86 -53.41 -52.35
C ILE A 1131 7.79 -54.07 -50.95
N GLU A 1132 8.93 -54.30 -50.29
CA GLU A 1132 9.02 -54.94 -48.98
C GLU A 1132 8.74 -54.02 -47.77
N VAL A 1133 8.34 -52.76 -48.00
CA VAL A 1133 8.12 -51.75 -46.93
C VAL A 1133 6.71 -51.16 -46.96
N ARG A 1134 5.70 -51.99 -46.68
CA ARG A 1134 4.39 -51.57 -46.15
C ARG A 1134 3.64 -52.73 -45.50
#